data_AF-A0AAY4BP28-F1
#
_entry.id   AF-A0AAY4BP28-F1
#
_cell.length_a   1.000
_cell.length_b   1.000
_cell.length_c   1.000
_cell.angle_alpha   90.00
_cell.angle_beta   90.00
_cell.angle_gamma   90.00
#
_symmetry.space_group_name_H-M   'P 1'
#
loop_
_entity.id
_entity.type
_entity.pdbx_description
1 polymer ?
#
loop_
_entity_poly.entity_id
_entity_poly.type
_entity_poly.pdbx_seq_one_letter_code
_entity_poly.pdbx_strand_id
1 'polypeptide(L)'
;GGLTGSVLMTLFTPSCDVDFNRAGLRSPLTGSQSRDEKAHRDAFTQLAHQPSDNIICSRYSHRKLFTNRASLAVFVVVLLDTTAVLGELGWKTFPVNGWDAITEMDEQNRPIHTFQVCHVMEPNQNNWLRSNWMPRQAAQKIYVELRFTLRDCNSIPWVLGTCKETFNLLYLETDEPQSPTARFHAADYAKIDTIAADESFTQTDLGDRVLRLNTEVREVGPIARKGFYLAFQDVGACIALVSVRVYYKKCPSTLRNLAAFPDTVPRVDSSSLVEVRGACVEHAEERDTPKLYCGADGDWLVPLGRCVCSVGYEETDGLCLACRPGFYKAFAGNIKCSKCPPHSYSHSGGSPLCPCDIGYYRAGKDPPTMACTRPPSPPRNVMFNINETTLFLEWLPPSDAGGRKDVAYNVLCQRCTGAGQDCEPCDRDVRFIPHPLGLTGTSVAIQDFVAHTNYTFLIEALNGVSGMGGISRPLANITVSTEQAGPLLVGAVRKDWATQNSIALSWQEVEQPPSPILDYDIKYYEKEQEQLSYSSTRTKSPTAIVSGLKPSTIYVFHVRARTMTGVSSYSPKYEFSTGDENSEEASDQGQVLVIVLAAVGGFSLLVILTLFLLITGRCQWWIKAKMKSEEKRRAHFQNGHVPFPGIKTYVDPDTYEDPSQAVREFTKEIDPSRIRIERVIGAGEFGEVCSGWLCTPGKKELSVAIKTLKGGYTERQRRDFLREASIMGQFDNPNIIRLEGVVTKSLAGSVPATIPVMIVVEYMENGSLDSFLRKHDGHFTMIQLVGMLRGIASGMMYLSDIGFVHRDLAARNILVDEGLVCKVSDFGMSRVLEDDPDAAYTTTGGKIPIRWTAPEAITYRKFSSASDVWSYGIVMWEVMSYGERPYWEMSNQDVILSIEEGYRLPAPVGCPVALHQLMLLCWQKDRGRRPRFGDVVSFMDKLIRNPSCLLTLVDDVHGFPESPEDMPDYPLFISVGDWLDSIKMSQYKNNFIAAGYTTLDSVSTMSIDDIRRIGVSLIGHQRRIVSSIQSLKLQFLQVQQNSFHV
;
A
#
# COMPACT_ATOMS: atom_id res chain seq x y z
N GLY A 1 -37.12 -6.32 -62.51
CA GLY A 1 -36.27 -6.76 -61.38
C GLY A 1 -36.55 -5.90 -60.16
N GLY A 2 -35.87 -6.10 -59.02
CA GLY A 2 -34.70 -6.96 -58.78
C GLY A 2 -33.38 -6.18 -58.90
N LEU A 3 -32.47 -6.27 -57.91
CA LEU A 3 -31.35 -7.24 -57.80
C LEU A 3 -30.14 -6.81 -58.68
N THR A 4 -28.86 -6.74 -58.24
CA THR A 4 -28.19 -6.85 -56.90
C THR A 4 -26.73 -6.36 -56.97
N GLY A 5 -26.06 -6.08 -55.83
CA GLY A 5 -24.60 -5.82 -55.71
C GLY A 5 -24.21 -4.33 -55.89
N SER A 6 -23.50 -3.59 -55.00
CA SER A 6 -22.36 -3.87 -54.09
C SER A 6 -21.01 -4.01 -54.83
N VAL A 7 -19.90 -3.32 -54.51
CA VAL A 7 -19.46 -2.55 -53.32
C VAL A 7 -18.69 -1.27 -53.75
N LEU A 8 -18.78 -0.13 -53.03
CA LEU A 8 -17.67 0.85 -52.95
C LEU A 8 -17.73 1.82 -51.75
N MET A 9 -16.53 2.32 -51.40
CA MET A 9 -16.07 3.47 -50.58
C MET A 9 -17.04 4.53 -49.97
N THR A 10 -16.44 5.23 -48.98
CA THR A 10 -16.73 6.57 -48.43
C THR A 10 -17.50 6.62 -47.10
N LEU A 11 -17.09 7.57 -46.24
CA LEU A 11 -17.69 8.21 -45.05
C LEU A 11 -19.15 7.86 -44.68
N PHE A 12 -19.47 7.82 -43.37
CA PHE A 12 -20.42 8.73 -42.68
C PHE A 12 -20.60 8.43 -41.17
N THR A 13 -21.14 9.39 -40.41
CA THR A 13 -21.76 9.21 -39.07
C THR A 13 -23.26 8.89 -39.20
N PRO A 14 -23.88 8.29 -38.17
CA PRO A 14 -24.93 9.02 -37.39
C PRO A 14 -24.85 8.74 -35.87
N SER A 15 -25.34 9.55 -34.91
CA SER A 15 -26.17 10.78 -34.90
C SER A 15 -27.68 10.63 -35.19
N CYS A 16 -28.50 10.68 -34.13
CA CYS A 16 -29.80 11.39 -34.01
C CYS A 16 -30.26 11.25 -32.53
N ASP A 17 -30.62 12.26 -31.73
CA ASP A 17 -31.35 13.54 -31.91
C ASP A 17 -32.87 13.45 -31.71
N VAL A 18 -33.39 14.29 -30.80
CA VAL A 18 -34.48 15.23 -31.12
C VAL A 18 -34.16 16.60 -30.50
N ASP A 19 -34.07 17.59 -31.40
CA ASP A 19 -34.09 19.05 -31.31
C ASP A 19 -34.72 19.74 -30.05
N PHE A 20 -34.43 21.02 -29.71
CA PHE A 20 -34.55 22.20 -30.59
C PHE A 20 -33.65 23.42 -30.22
N ASN A 21 -33.07 24.04 -31.26
CA ASN A 21 -32.86 25.48 -31.57
C ASN A 21 -33.13 26.58 -30.48
N ARG A 22 -32.50 27.78 -30.44
CA ARG A 22 -31.74 28.56 -31.46
C ARG A 22 -31.04 29.80 -30.83
N ALA A 23 -29.91 30.26 -31.43
CA ALA A 23 -29.39 31.66 -31.48
C ALA A 23 -29.16 32.45 -30.15
N GLY A 24 -28.32 33.50 -30.07
CA GLY A 24 -27.35 34.07 -31.02
C GLY A 24 -27.05 35.57 -30.74
N LEU A 25 -25.95 36.10 -31.33
CA LEU A 25 -25.53 37.53 -31.43
C LEU A 25 -24.71 38.21 -30.30
N ARG A 26 -23.46 38.53 -30.65
CA ARG A 26 -22.71 39.81 -30.50
C ARG A 26 -22.29 40.37 -29.12
N SER A 27 -21.16 41.09 -29.20
CA SER A 27 -20.45 41.92 -28.20
C SER A 27 -20.35 43.38 -28.73
N PRO A 28 -19.56 44.35 -28.17
CA PRO A 28 -18.84 44.46 -26.88
C PRO A 28 -19.11 45.84 -26.17
N LEU A 29 -18.25 46.26 -25.22
CA LEU A 29 -18.11 47.62 -24.62
C LEU A 29 -19.20 47.99 -23.55
N THR A 30 -18.98 48.79 -22.48
CA THR A 30 -17.82 49.56 -21.93
C THR A 30 -18.06 49.90 -20.44
N GLY A 31 -17.00 50.27 -19.68
CA GLY A 31 -17.07 51.47 -18.81
C GLY A 31 -17.34 51.36 -17.30
N SER A 32 -16.26 51.26 -16.52
CA SER A 32 -16.00 51.80 -15.15
C SER A 32 -17.07 52.51 -14.28
N GLN A 33 -16.99 52.19 -12.97
CA GLN A 33 -17.11 53.05 -11.77
C GLN A 33 -18.47 53.30 -11.05
N SER A 34 -18.59 52.63 -9.89
CA SER A 34 -18.92 53.13 -8.54
C SER A 34 -20.31 53.66 -8.12
N ARG A 35 -20.82 52.95 -7.09
CA ARG A 35 -21.46 53.42 -5.83
C ARG A 35 -22.99 53.62 -5.71
N ASP A 36 -23.45 53.04 -4.58
CA ASP A 36 -24.45 53.46 -3.61
C ASP A 36 -25.96 53.17 -3.76
N GLU A 37 -26.45 52.55 -2.67
CA GLU A 37 -27.79 52.56 -2.05
C GLU A 37 -29.07 51.96 -2.70
N LYS A 38 -29.40 50.73 -2.25
CA LYS A 38 -30.50 50.44 -1.27
C LYS A 38 -31.97 50.39 -1.77
N ALA A 39 -32.79 49.59 -1.06
CA ALA A 39 -34.24 49.39 -1.18
C ALA A 39 -34.71 48.60 -2.45
N HIS A 40 -35.80 47.81 -2.44
CA HIS A 40 -36.69 47.34 -1.36
C HIS A 40 -37.37 46.00 -1.76
N ARG A 41 -37.81 45.21 -0.75
CA ARG A 41 -39.13 44.52 -0.55
C ARG A 41 -40.04 44.16 -1.77
N ASP A 42 -40.88 43.11 -1.76
CA ASP A 42 -41.43 42.21 -0.71
C ASP A 42 -41.63 40.77 -1.29
N ALA A 43 -41.50 39.66 -0.53
CA ALA A 43 -42.56 38.87 0.14
C ALA A 43 -43.69 38.30 -0.77
N PHE A 44 -44.21 37.07 -0.61
CA PHE A 44 -43.93 35.91 0.27
C PHE A 44 -43.70 34.66 -0.63
N THR A 45 -43.69 33.35 -0.26
CA THR A 45 -44.01 32.47 0.90
C THR A 45 -43.32 31.09 0.59
N GLN A 46 -43.15 30.02 1.38
CA GLN A 46 -43.33 29.51 2.77
C GLN A 46 -42.45 28.20 2.83
N LEU A 47 -42.33 27.29 3.81
CA LEU A 47 -42.74 27.08 5.22
C LEU A 47 -41.71 26.09 5.84
N ALA A 48 -40.99 26.43 6.91
CA ALA A 48 -40.20 25.47 7.71
C ALA A 48 -39.91 26.01 9.13
N HIS A 49 -39.79 25.14 10.13
CA HIS A 49 -39.60 25.53 11.54
C HIS A 49 -38.14 25.45 12.02
N GLN A 50 -37.62 26.57 12.53
CA GLN A 50 -37.22 26.83 13.94
C GLN A 50 -36.95 25.67 14.94
N PRO A 51 -36.26 25.91 16.09
CA PRO A 51 -35.68 27.19 16.58
C PRO A 51 -34.23 27.12 17.14
N SER A 52 -33.69 28.28 17.47
CA SER A 52 -32.72 28.49 18.57
C SER A 52 -33.34 29.42 19.62
N ASP A 53 -32.94 29.31 20.90
CA ASP A 53 -32.35 30.42 21.69
C ASP A 53 -32.28 30.18 23.22
N ASN A 54 -31.08 30.41 23.76
CA ASN A 54 -30.72 31.06 25.02
C ASN A 54 -31.29 30.67 26.42
N ILE A 55 -30.33 30.28 27.29
CA ILE A 55 -30.12 30.70 28.69
C ILE A 55 -31.11 30.22 29.78
N ILE A 56 -30.57 29.41 30.71
CA ILE A 56 -30.61 29.64 32.18
C ILE A 56 -29.52 28.77 32.85
N CYS A 57 -28.83 29.30 33.86
CA CYS A 57 -27.81 28.55 34.61
C CYS A 57 -28.43 27.66 35.69
N SER A 58 -28.02 26.38 35.76
CA SER A 58 -28.17 25.56 36.96
C SER A 58 -27.03 24.54 37.11
N ARG A 59 -26.72 24.21 38.37
CA ARG A 59 -25.63 23.32 38.81
C ARG A 59 -25.94 21.86 38.44
N TYR A 60 -24.93 21.04 38.11
CA TYR A 60 -24.36 20.06 39.06
C TYR A 60 -23.19 19.22 38.50
N SER A 61 -22.24 18.88 39.39
CA SER A 61 -21.34 17.71 39.34
C SER A 61 -20.50 17.43 38.07
N HIS A 62 -19.29 18.01 38.02
CA HIS A 62 -18.15 17.33 37.37
C HIS A 62 -17.84 16.01 38.09
N ARG A 63 -18.22 14.86 37.51
CA ARG A 63 -17.50 13.60 37.78
C ARG A 63 -16.26 13.57 36.88
N LYS A 64 -15.07 13.63 37.50
CA LYS A 64 -13.80 13.44 36.78
C LYS A 64 -13.73 12.01 36.24
N LEU A 65 -13.81 11.84 34.92
CA LEU A 65 -13.29 10.66 34.25
C LEU A 65 -11.79 10.86 34.02
N PHE A 66 -10.97 10.28 34.91
CA PHE A 66 -9.52 10.21 34.74
C PHE A 66 -9.20 9.20 33.62
N THR A 67 -8.98 9.67 32.40
CA THR A 67 -8.28 8.91 31.37
C THR A 67 -6.77 9.15 31.56
N ASN A 68 -6.08 8.18 32.15
CA ASN A 68 -4.68 8.32 32.56
C ASN A 68 -3.73 8.48 31.36
N ARG A 69 -3.36 9.73 31.03
CA ARG A 69 -2.03 10.01 30.47
C ARG A 69 -0.99 9.90 31.61
N ALA A 70 -0.55 8.68 31.87
CA ALA A 70 0.73 8.50 32.55
C ALA A 70 1.84 9.02 31.62
N SER A 71 2.84 9.71 32.19
CA SER A 71 4.15 9.83 31.56
C SER A 71 4.76 8.44 31.34
N LEU A 72 5.87 8.36 30.60
CA LEU A 72 6.84 7.27 30.76
C LEU A 72 7.53 7.42 32.13
N ALA A 73 6.76 7.15 33.19
CA ALA A 73 7.27 6.96 34.53
C ALA A 73 7.76 5.52 34.59
N VAL A 74 9.08 5.33 34.71
CA VAL A 74 9.66 4.04 35.08
C VAL A 74 9.01 3.61 36.39
N PHE A 75 8.26 2.51 36.39
CA PHE A 75 7.46 2.08 37.54
C PHE A 75 8.35 1.46 38.62
N VAL A 76 9.00 2.33 39.38
CA VAL A 76 9.84 1.99 40.52
C VAL A 76 8.97 1.77 41.77
N VAL A 77 9.25 0.69 42.49
CA VAL A 77 8.72 0.42 43.82
C VAL A 77 9.80 0.76 44.83
N VAL A 78 9.56 1.81 45.62
CA VAL A 78 10.50 2.31 46.62
C VAL A 78 10.47 1.41 47.86
N LEU A 79 11.65 0.95 48.29
CA LEU A 79 11.88 0.20 49.52
C LEU A 79 12.34 1.12 50.66
N LEU A 80 13.04 2.22 50.34
CA LEU A 80 13.45 3.28 51.27
C LEU A 80 13.66 4.60 50.53
N ASP A 81 13.33 5.73 51.15
CA ASP A 81 13.69 7.07 50.70
C ASP A 81 13.88 7.96 51.94
N THR A 82 15.12 8.38 52.23
CA THR A 82 15.42 9.15 53.45
C THR A 82 14.79 10.54 53.46
N THR A 83 14.40 11.09 52.31
CA THR A 83 13.75 12.42 52.22
C THR A 83 12.25 12.38 52.56
N ALA A 84 11.66 11.17 52.57
CA ALA A 84 10.25 10.96 52.89
C ALA A 84 9.99 10.58 54.36
N VAL A 85 11.04 10.41 55.18
CA VAL A 85 10.91 10.02 56.60
C VAL A 85 10.83 11.26 57.49
N LEU A 86 9.67 11.46 58.14
CA LEU A 86 9.37 12.63 58.97
C LEU A 86 9.84 12.50 60.44
N GLY A 87 10.94 11.79 60.69
CA GLY A 87 11.45 11.49 62.02
C GLY A 87 12.69 10.61 62.02
N GLU A 88 13.27 10.37 63.20
CA GLU A 88 14.57 9.72 63.35
C GLU A 88 14.72 8.42 62.54
N LEU A 89 15.67 8.43 61.59
CA LEU A 89 15.97 7.28 60.74
C LEU A 89 16.50 6.06 61.52
N GLY A 90 17.02 6.22 62.74
CA GLY A 90 17.48 5.13 63.60
C GLY A 90 18.71 4.36 63.09
N TRP A 91 19.41 4.89 62.07
CA TRP A 91 20.64 4.31 61.52
C TRP A 91 21.75 4.27 62.59
N LYS A 92 22.61 3.25 62.54
CA LYS A 92 23.64 3.01 63.56
C LYS A 92 25.03 3.34 63.04
N THR A 93 25.86 3.98 63.87
CA THR A 93 27.24 4.35 63.54
C THR A 93 28.26 3.51 64.31
N PHE A 94 29.36 3.14 63.65
CA PHE A 94 30.47 2.38 64.25
C PHE A 94 31.83 2.97 63.77
N PRO A 95 32.65 3.58 64.65
CA PRO A 95 32.41 3.82 66.08
C PRO A 95 31.19 4.71 66.34
N VAL A 96 30.75 4.76 67.60
CA VAL A 96 29.71 5.70 68.03
C VAL A 96 30.24 7.12 67.80
N ASN A 97 29.44 7.96 67.13
CA ASN A 97 29.83 9.29 66.62
C ASN A 97 30.90 9.27 65.52
N GLY A 98 31.08 8.15 64.79
CA GLY A 98 31.92 8.12 63.57
C GLY A 98 31.28 8.82 62.36
N TRP A 99 29.97 9.01 62.39
CA TRP A 99 29.19 9.86 61.48
C TRP A 99 28.20 10.67 62.31
N ASP A 100 27.99 11.94 61.98
CA ASP A 100 26.98 12.79 62.62
C ASP A 100 25.68 12.76 61.81
N ALA A 101 24.54 12.66 62.51
CA ALA A 101 23.22 12.82 61.91
C ALA A 101 22.76 14.28 62.06
N ILE A 102 22.43 14.94 60.95
CA ILE A 102 22.00 16.34 60.90
C ILE A 102 20.58 16.40 60.30
N THR A 103 19.84 17.45 60.64
CA THR A 103 18.57 17.78 59.98
C THR A 103 18.74 19.10 59.24
N GLU A 104 18.78 19.02 57.92
CA GLU A 104 18.83 20.17 57.01
C GLU A 104 17.42 20.50 56.49
N MET A 105 17.26 21.62 55.80
CA MET A 105 16.02 21.96 55.10
C MET A 105 16.26 21.82 53.60
N ASP A 106 15.36 21.12 52.90
CA ASP A 106 15.40 21.07 51.44
C ASP A 106 14.94 22.39 50.80
N GLU A 107 15.06 22.48 49.47
CA GLU A 107 14.59 23.61 48.65
C GLU A 107 13.09 23.94 48.82
N GLN A 108 12.29 23.04 49.41
CA GLN A 108 10.88 23.22 49.72
C GLN A 108 10.61 23.48 51.22
N ASN A 109 11.66 23.77 52.01
CA ASN A 109 11.64 23.97 53.47
C ASN A 109 11.09 22.77 54.27
N ARG A 110 11.29 21.54 53.77
CA ARG A 110 10.99 20.31 54.52
C ARG A 110 12.26 19.85 55.25
N PRO A 111 12.16 19.39 56.52
CA PRO A 111 13.30 18.82 57.21
C PRO A 111 13.71 17.50 56.54
N ILE A 112 14.96 17.41 56.11
CA ILE A 112 15.59 16.20 55.58
C ILE A 112 16.70 15.73 56.51
N HIS A 113 16.83 14.42 56.68
CA HIS A 113 17.85 13.82 57.53
C HIS A 113 19.09 13.49 56.70
N THR A 114 20.19 14.20 56.98
CA THR A 114 21.49 14.04 56.32
C THR A 114 22.50 13.42 57.28
N PHE A 115 23.56 12.81 56.75
CA PHE A 115 24.65 12.24 57.55
C PHE A 115 26.00 12.73 57.06
N GLN A 116 26.86 13.24 57.95
CA GLN A 116 28.18 13.77 57.57
C GLN A 116 29.34 13.11 58.33
N VAL A 117 30.53 13.18 57.73
CA VAL A 117 31.82 12.89 58.37
C VAL A 117 32.92 13.70 57.67
N CYS A 118 33.90 14.20 58.45
CA CYS A 118 35.00 15.01 57.92
C CYS A 118 36.30 14.84 58.75
N HIS A 119 36.63 13.61 59.15
CA HIS A 119 37.81 13.29 59.97
C HIS A 119 39.13 13.24 59.17
N VAL A 120 39.28 14.11 58.17
CA VAL A 120 40.36 14.17 57.17
C VAL A 120 41.77 14.40 57.75
N MET A 121 41.88 14.86 58.99
CA MET A 121 43.15 15.12 59.69
C MET A 121 43.75 13.84 60.30
N GLU A 122 42.97 12.78 60.48
CA GLU A 122 43.37 11.58 61.20
C GLU A 122 43.78 10.45 60.24
N PRO A 123 44.90 9.75 60.48
CA PRO A 123 45.27 8.57 59.70
C PRO A 123 44.40 7.35 60.07
N ASN A 124 44.20 6.45 59.10
CA ASN A 124 43.52 5.16 59.27
C ASN A 124 42.05 5.24 59.74
N GLN A 125 41.29 6.24 59.26
CA GLN A 125 39.84 6.32 59.47
C GLN A 125 39.10 5.09 58.94
N ASN A 126 37.99 4.74 59.59
CA ASN A 126 37.18 3.56 59.29
C ASN A 126 35.76 3.73 59.87
N ASN A 127 35.06 4.77 59.41
CA ASN A 127 33.78 5.20 59.99
C ASN A 127 32.61 4.58 59.25
N TRP A 128 31.83 3.75 59.93
CA TRP A 128 30.67 3.07 59.35
C TRP A 128 29.36 3.72 59.76
N LEU A 129 28.46 3.86 58.78
CA LEU A 129 27.05 4.23 58.95
C LEU A 129 26.19 3.11 58.36
N ARG A 130 25.31 2.51 59.16
CA ARG A 130 24.46 1.39 58.74
C ARG A 130 22.97 1.72 58.85
N SER A 131 22.26 1.48 57.75
CA SER A 131 20.81 1.57 57.66
C SER A 131 20.05 0.58 58.57
N ASN A 132 18.72 0.73 58.57
CA ASN A 132 17.77 -0.27 59.09
C ASN A 132 17.64 -1.47 58.15
N TRP A 133 16.98 -2.52 58.62
CA TRP A 133 16.68 -3.70 57.80
C TRP A 133 15.56 -3.37 56.80
N MET A 134 15.79 -3.63 55.52
CA MET A 134 14.83 -3.42 54.43
C MET A 134 14.29 -4.77 53.93
N PRO A 135 12.96 -5.00 53.93
CA PRO A 135 12.38 -6.18 53.31
C PRO A 135 12.51 -6.09 51.78
N ARG A 136 12.94 -7.19 51.15
CA ARG A 136 13.18 -7.28 49.69
C ARG A 136 11.90 -7.15 48.84
N GLN A 137 10.74 -7.49 49.42
CA GLN A 137 9.48 -7.66 48.68
C GLN A 137 9.68 -8.60 47.47
N ALA A 138 9.25 -8.21 46.27
CA ALA A 138 9.43 -8.98 45.04
C ALA A 138 10.76 -8.69 44.30
N ALA A 139 11.60 -7.76 44.79
CA ALA A 139 12.82 -7.33 44.10
C ALA A 139 13.81 -8.48 43.94
N GLN A 140 14.22 -8.83 42.72
CA GLN A 140 15.39 -9.70 42.50
C GLN A 140 16.68 -8.89 42.36
N LYS A 141 16.58 -7.66 41.84
CA LYS A 141 17.63 -6.64 41.77
C LYS A 141 17.06 -5.34 42.35
N ILE A 142 17.88 -4.61 43.10
CA ILE A 142 17.56 -3.26 43.60
C ILE A 142 18.50 -2.22 42.99
N TYR A 143 18.08 -0.98 43.10
CA TYR A 143 18.79 0.22 42.74
C TYR A 143 18.98 1.06 44.00
N VAL A 144 20.22 1.51 44.24
CA VAL A 144 20.59 2.40 45.33
C VAL A 144 21.01 3.72 44.70
N GLU A 145 20.13 4.71 44.79
CA GLU A 145 20.37 6.11 44.42
C GLU A 145 20.88 6.86 45.67
N LEU A 146 22.07 7.45 45.54
CA LEU A 146 22.75 8.24 46.57
C LEU A 146 22.85 9.69 46.09
N ARG A 147 22.58 10.65 46.97
CA ARG A 147 22.93 12.06 46.72
C ARG A 147 23.77 12.59 47.85
N PHE A 148 24.88 13.23 47.54
CA PHE A 148 25.88 13.65 48.52
C PHE A 148 26.72 14.83 48.02
N THR A 149 27.28 15.59 48.96
CA THR A 149 28.29 16.61 48.67
C THR A 149 29.65 16.11 49.16
N LEU A 150 30.72 16.46 48.45
CA LEU A 150 32.09 16.05 48.81
C LEU A 150 33.05 17.23 48.60
N ARG A 151 33.92 17.46 49.59
CA ARG A 151 34.88 18.56 49.56
C ARG A 151 36.22 18.12 48.97
N ASP A 152 36.75 18.92 48.06
CA ASP A 152 38.09 18.75 47.47
C ASP A 152 39.18 18.72 48.56
N CYS A 153 40.01 17.68 48.58
CA CYS A 153 41.10 17.54 49.54
C CYS A 153 42.15 18.65 49.42
N ASN A 154 42.35 19.23 48.22
CA ASN A 154 43.26 20.35 48.00
C ASN A 154 42.71 21.66 48.60
N SER A 155 41.39 21.76 48.80
CA SER A 155 40.74 22.88 49.49
C SER A 155 40.87 22.84 51.03
N ILE A 156 41.56 21.83 51.58
CA ILE A 156 41.77 21.64 53.02
C ILE A 156 43.27 21.70 53.31
N PRO A 157 43.76 22.66 54.11
CA PRO A 157 45.19 22.72 54.44
C PRO A 157 45.59 21.56 55.37
N TRP A 158 46.83 21.09 55.21
CA TRP A 158 47.50 20.09 56.08
C TRP A 158 47.04 18.62 56.01
N VAL A 159 46.15 18.23 55.09
CA VAL A 159 45.60 16.85 55.00
C VAL A 159 46.22 15.95 53.91
N LEU A 160 47.36 16.35 53.35
CA LEU A 160 48.05 15.64 52.27
C LEU A 160 48.52 14.24 52.72
N GLY A 161 47.83 13.20 52.25
CA GLY A 161 48.10 11.79 52.52
C GLY A 161 46.99 11.11 53.33
N THR A 162 46.38 11.81 54.29
CA THR A 162 45.25 11.30 55.08
C THR A 162 43.93 11.44 54.33
N CYS A 163 43.65 12.60 53.73
CA CYS A 163 42.39 12.88 53.04
C CYS A 163 42.10 11.94 51.85
N LYS A 164 40.82 11.68 51.60
CA LYS A 164 40.28 10.87 50.49
C LYS A 164 39.06 11.55 49.89
N GLU A 165 38.82 11.30 48.61
CA GLU A 165 37.70 11.86 47.85
C GLU A 165 36.67 10.77 47.47
N THR A 166 36.65 9.69 48.26
CA THR A 166 35.84 8.51 48.04
C THR A 166 35.37 7.85 49.34
N PHE A 167 34.26 7.13 49.27
CA PHE A 167 33.72 6.29 50.34
C PHE A 167 33.25 4.95 49.76
N ASN A 168 33.07 3.92 50.58
CA ASN A 168 32.59 2.61 50.12
C ASN A 168 31.09 2.44 50.40
N LEU A 169 30.36 1.90 49.42
CA LEU A 169 29.00 1.39 49.57
C LEU A 169 29.05 -0.13 49.76
N LEU A 170 28.36 -0.66 50.77
CA LEU A 170 28.31 -2.09 51.10
C LEU A 170 26.89 -2.55 51.46
N TYR A 171 26.67 -3.87 51.45
CA TYR A 171 25.40 -4.49 51.86
C TYR A 171 25.58 -5.82 52.61
N LEU A 172 24.53 -6.22 53.32
CA LEU A 172 24.43 -7.51 54.03
C LEU A 172 23.01 -8.06 53.89
N GLU A 173 22.84 -9.19 53.21
CA GLU A 173 21.58 -9.93 53.15
C GLU A 173 21.28 -10.69 54.44
N THR A 174 20.04 -10.60 54.92
CA THR A 174 19.54 -11.31 56.11
C THR A 174 18.06 -11.66 55.99
N ASP A 175 17.66 -12.85 56.44
CA ASP A 175 16.27 -13.30 56.36
C ASP A 175 15.35 -12.71 57.44
N GLU A 176 15.94 -12.20 58.53
CA GLU A 176 15.26 -11.52 59.62
C GLU A 176 16.17 -10.39 60.14
N PRO A 177 15.62 -9.30 60.73
CA PRO A 177 16.44 -8.23 61.29
C PRO A 177 17.33 -8.69 62.46
N GLN A 178 18.58 -8.24 62.46
CA GLN A 178 19.53 -8.47 63.56
C GLN A 178 19.04 -7.86 64.88
N SER A 179 19.25 -8.60 65.98
CA SER A 179 18.99 -8.13 67.35
C SER A 179 19.61 -6.76 67.62
N PRO A 180 18.95 -5.86 68.38
CA PRO A 180 19.54 -4.60 68.83
C PRO A 180 20.88 -4.75 69.55
N THR A 181 21.11 -5.90 70.20
CA THR A 181 22.32 -6.28 70.96
C THR A 181 23.40 -7.00 70.14
N ALA A 182 23.17 -7.24 68.85
CA ALA A 182 24.17 -7.87 67.98
C ALA A 182 25.42 -6.97 67.84
N ARG A 183 26.61 -7.55 67.96
CA ARG A 183 27.87 -6.84 67.71
C ARG A 183 28.01 -6.58 66.21
N PHE A 184 28.46 -5.38 65.84
CA PHE A 184 28.79 -5.06 64.46
C PHE A 184 30.04 -5.82 64.03
N HIS A 185 30.00 -6.44 62.85
CA HIS A 185 31.11 -7.21 62.28
C HIS A 185 31.28 -6.80 60.80
N ALA A 186 32.38 -6.10 60.49
CA ALA A 186 32.59 -5.50 59.18
C ALA A 186 32.73 -6.52 58.05
N ALA A 187 33.30 -7.71 58.33
CA ALA A 187 33.55 -8.75 57.34
C ALA A 187 32.28 -9.49 56.86
N ASP A 188 31.12 -9.24 57.49
CA ASP A 188 29.83 -9.78 57.01
C ASP A 188 29.31 -9.00 55.79
N TYR A 189 29.79 -7.77 55.57
CA TYR A 189 29.28 -6.86 54.54
C TYR A 189 30.04 -7.04 53.23
N ALA A 190 29.32 -7.39 52.16
CA ALA A 190 29.85 -7.39 50.81
C ALA A 190 29.95 -5.95 50.30
N LYS A 191 31.12 -5.54 49.80
CA LYS A 191 31.29 -4.25 49.13
C LYS A 191 30.56 -4.27 47.78
N ILE A 192 29.76 -3.22 47.53
CA ILE A 192 29.11 -2.96 46.24
C ILE A 192 30.09 -2.22 45.34
N ASP A 193 30.54 -1.04 45.78
CA ASP A 193 31.46 -0.21 45.00
C ASP A 193 32.21 0.82 45.87
N THR A 194 33.21 1.48 45.27
CA THR A 194 33.85 2.72 45.74
C THR A 194 33.14 3.89 45.07
N ILE A 195 32.47 4.74 45.84
CA ILE A 195 31.77 5.91 45.32
C ILE A 195 32.74 7.11 45.35
N ALA A 196 32.79 7.85 44.24
CA ALA A 196 33.54 9.09 44.05
C ALA A 196 32.57 10.21 43.66
N ALA A 197 32.99 11.47 43.78
CA ALA A 197 32.26 12.62 43.24
C ALA A 197 32.65 12.91 41.79
N ASP A 198 31.67 13.31 40.97
CA ASP A 198 31.89 13.95 39.65
C ASP A 198 32.30 15.42 39.83
N GLU A 199 31.67 16.13 40.79
CA GLU A 199 32.01 17.49 41.18
C GLU A 199 32.26 17.57 42.70
N SER A 200 33.49 17.88 43.09
CA SER A 200 33.83 18.28 44.46
C SER A 200 33.75 19.80 44.64
N PHE A 201 33.47 20.27 45.85
CA PHE A 201 33.40 21.72 46.15
C PHE A 201 34.67 22.22 46.85
N THR A 202 35.04 23.47 46.55
CA THR A 202 36.29 24.10 47.01
C THR A 202 36.04 25.22 48.04
N GLN A 203 37.12 25.85 48.53
CA GLN A 203 37.01 27.01 49.43
C GLN A 203 36.41 28.25 48.75
N THR A 204 36.50 28.36 47.41
CA THR A 204 35.82 29.39 46.63
C THR A 204 34.32 29.15 46.52
N ASP A 205 33.87 27.93 46.21
CA ASP A 205 32.44 27.60 46.15
C ASP A 205 31.74 27.84 47.51
N LEU A 206 32.43 27.57 48.63
CA LEU A 206 31.97 27.88 49.98
C LEU A 206 31.78 29.39 50.24
N GLY A 207 32.54 30.26 49.57
CA GLY A 207 32.36 31.71 49.63
C GLY A 207 31.10 32.17 48.90
N ASP A 208 30.84 31.59 47.73
CA ASP A 208 29.67 31.87 46.89
C ASP A 208 28.41 31.08 47.33
N ARG A 209 28.51 30.26 48.38
CA ARG A 209 27.47 29.36 48.92
C ARG A 209 26.99 28.27 47.94
N VAL A 210 27.84 27.89 46.99
CA VAL A 210 27.54 26.83 46.01
C VAL A 210 27.96 25.48 46.59
N LEU A 211 26.99 24.61 46.88
CA LEU A 211 27.24 23.21 47.24
C LEU A 211 27.05 22.33 46.00
N ARG A 212 28.06 21.50 45.68
CA ARG A 212 27.99 20.54 44.56
C ARG A 212 27.35 19.24 45.02
N LEU A 213 26.13 18.98 44.54
CA LEU A 213 25.35 17.78 44.87
C LEU A 213 25.54 16.71 43.79
N ASN A 214 26.31 15.68 44.12
CA ASN A 214 26.53 14.51 43.28
C ASN A 214 25.33 13.57 43.38
N THR A 215 25.01 12.82 42.32
CA THR A 215 23.94 11.81 42.31
C THR A 215 24.43 10.53 41.65
N GLU A 216 24.62 9.49 42.46
CA GLU A 216 25.21 8.22 42.06
C GLU A 216 24.21 7.07 42.19
N VAL A 217 24.11 6.19 41.20
CA VAL A 217 23.21 5.02 41.22
C VAL A 217 24.01 3.73 41.09
N ARG A 218 23.72 2.74 41.95
CA ARG A 218 24.29 1.38 41.85
C ARG A 218 23.22 0.30 41.84
N GLU A 219 23.42 -0.71 41.00
CA GLU A 219 22.60 -1.92 40.96
C GLU A 219 23.13 -2.96 41.95
N VAL A 220 22.23 -3.67 42.66
CA VAL A 220 22.60 -4.72 43.61
C VAL A 220 21.68 -5.93 43.42
N GLY A 221 22.26 -7.12 43.22
CA GLY A 221 21.55 -8.39 43.09
C GLY A 221 22.36 -9.47 42.36
N PRO A 222 21.86 -10.71 42.25
CA PRO A 222 20.55 -11.18 42.69
C PRO A 222 20.42 -11.23 44.22
N ILE A 223 19.44 -10.52 44.79
CA ILE A 223 19.17 -10.60 46.24
C ILE A 223 18.29 -11.82 46.51
N ALA A 224 18.77 -12.76 47.33
CA ALA A 224 18.13 -14.05 47.56
C ALA A 224 17.26 -14.07 48.82
N ARG A 225 17.78 -13.54 49.93
CA ARG A 225 17.15 -13.58 51.27
C ARG A 225 15.93 -12.68 51.38
N LYS A 226 15.19 -12.75 52.50
CA LYS A 226 13.98 -11.91 52.70
C LYS A 226 14.24 -10.41 52.78
N GLY A 227 15.44 -9.98 53.16
CA GLY A 227 15.79 -8.56 53.31
C GLY A 227 17.29 -8.31 53.40
N PHE A 228 17.67 -7.05 53.59
CA PHE A 228 19.06 -6.61 53.58
C PHE A 228 19.28 -5.33 54.40
N TYR A 229 20.55 -5.09 54.74
CA TYR A 229 21.07 -3.80 55.21
C TYR A 229 21.97 -3.19 54.14
N LEU A 230 21.94 -1.86 54.00
CA LEU A 230 23.02 -1.08 53.40
C LEU A 230 23.94 -0.51 54.49
N ALA A 231 25.22 -0.37 54.15
CA ALA A 231 26.22 0.30 54.98
C ALA A 231 27.13 1.19 54.11
N PHE A 232 27.60 2.28 54.72
CA PHE A 232 28.51 3.26 54.14
C PHE A 232 29.77 3.27 55.00
N GLN A 233 30.94 3.22 54.39
CA GLN A 233 32.22 3.24 55.08
C GLN A 233 33.07 4.40 54.55
N ASP A 234 33.34 5.36 55.42
CA ASP A 234 34.34 6.39 55.24
C ASP A 234 35.74 5.89 55.68
N VAL A 235 36.77 6.36 54.98
CA VAL A 235 38.19 6.03 55.17
C VAL A 235 39.10 7.28 55.17
N GLY A 236 38.54 8.47 55.42
CA GLY A 236 39.27 9.74 55.52
C GLY A 236 38.75 10.85 54.59
N ALA A 237 37.47 10.84 54.25
CA ALA A 237 36.82 11.83 53.38
C ALA A 237 36.15 12.97 54.18
N CYS A 238 35.73 14.02 53.45
CA CYS A 238 34.86 15.07 53.95
C CYS A 238 33.59 15.12 53.10
N ILE A 239 32.52 14.50 53.61
CA ILE A 239 31.31 14.15 52.86
C ILE A 239 30.06 14.41 53.71
N ALA A 240 29.00 14.90 53.07
CA ALA A 240 27.64 14.90 53.60
C ALA A 240 26.71 14.11 52.66
N LEU A 241 26.13 13.02 53.16
CA LEU A 241 25.15 12.17 52.50
C LEU A 241 23.76 12.79 52.69
N VAL A 242 23.24 13.41 51.64
CA VAL A 242 22.02 14.23 51.63
C VAL A 242 20.76 13.38 51.45
N SER A 243 20.82 12.33 50.61
CA SER A 243 19.71 11.37 50.50
C SER A 243 20.16 9.97 50.09
N VAL A 244 19.44 8.97 50.56
CA VAL A 244 19.55 7.57 50.10
C VAL A 244 18.17 7.06 49.74
N ARG A 245 18.04 6.58 48.51
CA ARG A 245 16.79 6.11 47.92
C ARG A 245 16.99 4.73 47.29
N VAL A 246 16.28 3.75 47.82
CA VAL A 246 16.41 2.33 47.44
C VAL A 246 15.10 1.89 46.79
N TYR A 247 15.17 1.33 45.58
CA TYR A 247 13.98 0.90 44.83
C TYR A 247 14.24 -0.30 43.93
N TYR A 248 13.19 -0.91 43.39
CA TYR A 248 13.28 -1.88 42.29
C TYR A 248 12.33 -1.52 41.16
N LYS A 249 12.64 -1.95 39.93
CA LYS A 249 11.83 -1.68 38.73
C LYS A 249 10.79 -2.79 38.53
N LYS A 250 9.58 -2.45 38.05
CA LYS A 250 8.58 -3.42 37.56
C LYS A 250 7.89 -2.90 36.29
N CYS A 251 7.46 -3.81 35.43
CA CYS A 251 6.50 -3.52 34.38
C CYS A 251 5.09 -3.47 34.98
N PRO A 252 4.34 -2.36 34.83
CA PRO A 252 3.05 -2.15 35.49
C PRO A 252 1.93 -2.94 34.81
N SER A 253 0.91 -3.36 35.55
CA SER A 253 -0.28 -3.98 34.94
C SER A 253 -0.89 -3.08 33.84
N THR A 254 -1.14 -3.64 32.64
CA THR A 254 -1.56 -2.85 31.48
C THR A 254 -2.60 -3.56 30.61
N LEU A 255 -3.37 -2.77 29.83
CA LEU A 255 -4.30 -3.24 28.82
C LEU A 255 -3.76 -2.87 27.43
N ARG A 256 -3.48 -3.88 26.59
CA ARG A 256 -2.97 -3.71 25.23
C ARG A 256 -3.60 -4.75 24.30
N ASN A 257 -3.96 -4.36 23.08
CA ASN A 257 -4.50 -5.26 22.05
C ASN A 257 -5.68 -6.13 22.53
N LEU A 258 -6.59 -5.55 23.33
CA LEU A 258 -7.71 -6.23 24.01
C LEU A 258 -7.30 -7.39 24.94
N ALA A 259 -6.07 -7.35 25.48
CA ALA A 259 -5.57 -8.26 26.50
C ALA A 259 -5.04 -7.51 27.73
N ALA A 260 -5.24 -8.09 28.91
CA ALA A 260 -4.72 -7.65 30.19
C ALA A 260 -3.41 -8.37 30.53
N PHE A 261 -2.42 -7.62 30.99
CA PHE A 261 -1.11 -8.09 31.40
C PHE A 261 -0.85 -7.69 32.87
N PRO A 262 -0.41 -8.62 33.74
CA PRO A 262 -0.20 -8.35 35.17
C PRO A 262 1.09 -7.59 35.47
N ASP A 263 1.18 -6.99 36.66
CA ASP A 263 2.44 -6.50 37.24
C ASP A 263 3.53 -7.57 37.14
N THR A 264 4.67 -7.23 36.53
CA THR A 264 5.77 -8.18 36.28
C THR A 264 7.10 -7.58 36.72
N VAL A 265 7.90 -8.34 37.48
CA VAL A 265 9.27 -7.94 37.85
C VAL A 265 10.25 -8.49 36.81
N PRO A 266 11.20 -7.68 36.30
CA PRO A 266 12.23 -8.15 35.38
C PRO A 266 13.14 -9.22 36.03
N ARG A 267 13.82 -10.00 35.20
CA ARG A 267 14.92 -10.86 35.64
C ARG A 267 16.20 -10.05 35.89
N VAL A 268 17.17 -10.68 36.52
CA VAL A 268 18.39 -10.04 37.03
C VAL A 268 19.43 -9.77 35.93
N ASP A 269 19.44 -10.61 34.90
CA ASP A 269 20.31 -10.52 33.73
C ASP A 269 19.85 -9.42 32.77
N SER A 270 20.63 -8.33 32.68
CA SER A 270 20.26 -7.07 32.01
C SER A 270 19.99 -7.16 30.50
N SER A 271 20.16 -8.33 29.89
CA SER A 271 19.87 -8.62 28.48
C SER A 271 18.64 -9.51 28.26
N SER A 272 18.02 -10.03 29.32
CA SER A 272 16.88 -10.95 29.19
C SER A 272 15.53 -10.23 29.18
N LEU A 273 14.56 -10.88 28.52
CA LEU A 273 13.20 -10.41 28.38
C LEU A 273 12.27 -11.41 29.05
N VAL A 274 11.42 -10.94 29.96
CA VAL A 274 10.40 -11.78 30.59
C VAL A 274 9.17 -11.81 29.68
N GLU A 275 8.97 -12.91 28.96
CA GLU A 275 7.73 -13.12 28.20
C GLU A 275 6.54 -13.24 29.15
N VAL A 276 5.49 -12.46 28.88
CA VAL A 276 4.23 -12.49 29.62
C VAL A 276 3.08 -12.64 28.63
N ARG A 277 2.34 -13.74 28.74
CA ARG A 277 1.09 -13.95 28.00
C ARG A 277 -0.01 -13.10 28.64
N GLY A 278 -0.73 -12.34 27.82
CA GLY A 278 -1.92 -11.61 28.25
C GLY A 278 -3.16 -12.51 28.31
N ALA A 279 -4.14 -12.12 29.11
CA ALA A 279 -5.48 -12.72 29.08
C ALA A 279 -6.43 -11.79 28.32
N CYS A 280 -7.25 -12.31 27.40
CA CYS A 280 -8.24 -11.48 26.70
C CYS A 280 -9.22 -10.82 27.68
N VAL A 281 -9.63 -9.58 27.37
CA VAL A 281 -10.69 -8.90 28.12
C VAL A 281 -12.04 -9.61 27.96
N GLU A 282 -12.98 -9.33 28.86
CA GLU A 282 -14.33 -9.88 28.77
C GLU A 282 -14.99 -9.51 27.43
N HIS A 283 -15.69 -10.48 26.82
CA HIS A 283 -16.25 -10.40 25.47
C HIS A 283 -15.22 -10.14 24.34
N ALA A 284 -13.97 -10.58 24.53
CA ALA A 284 -12.96 -10.71 23.47
C ALA A 284 -12.49 -12.17 23.31
N GLU A 285 -12.22 -12.55 22.06
CA GLU A 285 -11.69 -13.85 21.65
C GLU A 285 -10.20 -13.72 21.30
N GLU A 286 -9.39 -14.74 21.63
CA GLU A 286 -7.98 -14.80 21.22
C GLU A 286 -7.91 -15.09 19.72
N ARG A 287 -7.41 -14.13 18.93
CA ARG A 287 -7.15 -14.33 17.50
C ARG A 287 -5.71 -14.79 17.28
N ASP A 288 -4.78 -14.08 17.91
CA ASP A 288 -3.34 -14.31 17.85
C ASP A 288 -2.83 -14.18 19.29
N THR A 289 -2.12 -15.18 19.84
CA THR A 289 -1.81 -15.22 21.29
C THR A 289 -1.15 -13.93 21.80
N PRO A 290 -1.81 -13.15 22.68
CA PRO A 290 -1.29 -11.85 23.11
C PRO A 290 -0.09 -12.03 24.04
N LYS A 291 1.02 -11.37 23.72
CA LYS A 291 2.26 -11.38 24.49
C LYS A 291 2.87 -9.98 24.58
N LEU A 292 3.49 -9.71 25.72
CA LEU A 292 4.41 -8.59 25.93
C LEU A 292 5.71 -9.12 26.54
N TYR A 293 6.78 -8.35 26.39
CA TYR A 293 8.09 -8.65 26.98
C TYR A 293 8.44 -7.58 28.01
N CYS A 294 8.54 -7.96 29.28
CA CYS A 294 9.00 -7.05 30.33
C CYS A 294 10.54 -7.00 30.30
N GLY A 295 11.10 -5.82 30.00
CA GLY A 295 12.55 -5.58 29.93
C GLY A 295 13.17 -5.22 31.27
N ALA A 296 14.50 -5.29 31.37
CA ALA A 296 15.27 -4.99 32.59
C ALA A 296 14.95 -3.60 33.21
N ASP A 297 14.60 -2.62 32.38
CA ASP A 297 14.24 -1.26 32.81
C ASP A 297 12.80 -1.11 33.36
N GLY A 298 12.00 -2.19 33.39
CA GLY A 298 10.61 -2.11 33.83
C GLY A 298 9.64 -1.58 32.77
N ASP A 299 10.09 -1.49 31.52
CA ASP A 299 9.25 -1.14 30.36
C ASP A 299 8.68 -2.39 29.66
N TRP A 300 7.47 -2.24 29.12
CA TRP A 300 6.84 -3.23 28.26
C TRP A 300 7.28 -3.06 26.80
N LEU A 301 7.90 -4.10 26.27
CA LEU A 301 8.42 -4.18 24.91
C LEU A 301 7.55 -5.08 24.02
N VAL A 302 7.59 -4.78 22.71
CA VAL A 302 7.03 -5.54 21.57
C VAL A 302 5.70 -6.27 21.87
N PRO A 303 4.53 -5.62 21.68
CA PRO A 303 3.24 -6.31 21.68
C PRO A 303 3.15 -7.26 20.48
N LEU A 304 3.09 -8.57 20.77
CA LEU A 304 2.76 -9.60 19.79
C LEU A 304 1.34 -10.11 20.02
N GLY A 305 0.67 -10.49 18.94
CA GLY A 305 -0.70 -10.98 18.98
C GLY A 305 -1.76 -9.95 19.41
N ARG A 306 -3.01 -10.38 19.40
CA ARG A 306 -4.17 -9.61 19.88
C ARG A 306 -5.38 -10.48 20.16
N CYS A 307 -6.23 -9.97 21.03
CA CYS A 307 -7.62 -10.39 21.09
C CYS A 307 -8.47 -9.50 20.15
N VAL A 308 -9.70 -9.94 19.88
CA VAL A 308 -10.69 -9.20 19.09
C VAL A 308 -12.04 -9.29 19.77
N CYS A 309 -12.83 -8.20 19.77
CA CYS A 309 -14.15 -8.25 20.39
C CYS A 309 -15.05 -9.26 19.67
N SER A 310 -15.79 -10.03 20.46
CA SER A 310 -16.71 -11.08 20.04
C SER A 310 -17.80 -10.59 19.08
N VAL A 311 -18.54 -11.56 18.52
CA VAL A 311 -19.81 -11.32 17.83
C VAL A 311 -20.74 -10.51 18.75
N GLY A 312 -21.28 -9.39 18.25
CA GLY A 312 -22.13 -8.48 19.03
C GLY A 312 -21.42 -7.41 19.89
N TYR A 313 -20.08 -7.36 19.95
CA TYR A 313 -19.33 -6.41 20.80
C TYR A 313 -18.30 -5.58 20.01
N GLU A 314 -18.12 -4.29 20.33
CA GLU A 314 -17.14 -3.40 19.68
C GLU A 314 -16.07 -2.85 20.64
N GLU A 315 -14.89 -2.57 20.10
CA GLU A 315 -13.74 -2.03 20.83
C GLU A 315 -13.96 -0.55 21.15
N THR A 316 -14.02 -0.23 22.45
CA THR A 316 -14.09 1.14 23.00
C THR A 316 -13.16 1.23 24.21
N ASP A 317 -12.21 2.18 24.18
CA ASP A 317 -11.25 2.46 25.27
C ASP A 317 -10.50 1.23 25.83
N GLY A 318 -10.22 0.24 24.98
CA GLY A 318 -9.52 -1.00 25.34
C GLY A 318 -10.41 -2.10 25.95
N LEU A 319 -11.73 -1.91 25.94
CA LEU A 319 -12.75 -2.86 26.38
C LEU A 319 -13.69 -3.24 25.23
N CYS A 320 -14.39 -4.37 25.36
CA CYS A 320 -15.40 -4.81 24.40
C CYS A 320 -16.81 -4.53 24.93
N LEU A 321 -17.51 -3.57 24.31
CA LEU A 321 -18.85 -3.14 24.73
C LEU A 321 -19.92 -3.66 23.77
N ALA A 322 -21.06 -4.07 24.31
CA ALA A 322 -22.17 -4.62 23.53
C ALA A 322 -22.73 -3.58 22.53
N CYS A 323 -23.02 -4.00 21.29
CA CYS A 323 -23.68 -3.16 20.29
C CYS A 323 -24.98 -2.55 20.85
N ARG A 324 -25.23 -1.28 20.55
CA ARG A 324 -26.46 -0.58 20.98
C ARG A 324 -27.68 -1.12 20.21
N PRO A 325 -28.91 -1.05 20.75
CA PRO A 325 -30.13 -1.37 20.01
C PRO A 325 -30.22 -0.61 18.68
N GLY A 326 -30.70 -1.28 17.63
CA GLY A 326 -30.64 -0.80 16.24
C GLY A 326 -29.29 -0.99 15.54
N PHE A 327 -28.29 -1.56 16.23
CA PHE A 327 -26.99 -1.95 15.69
C PHE A 327 -26.72 -3.45 15.94
N TYR A 328 -25.76 -4.02 15.20
CA TYR A 328 -25.35 -5.41 15.28
C TYR A 328 -23.89 -5.60 14.87
N LYS A 329 -23.33 -6.79 15.14
CA LYS A 329 -22.02 -7.22 14.63
C LYS A 329 -21.99 -8.74 14.45
N ALA A 330 -22.01 -9.20 13.19
CA ALA A 330 -22.18 -10.62 12.85
C ALA A 330 -20.93 -11.50 12.94
N PHE A 331 -19.74 -10.92 13.06
CA PHE A 331 -18.47 -11.64 13.07
C PHE A 331 -17.53 -11.03 14.11
N ALA A 332 -16.77 -11.85 14.84
CA ALA A 332 -15.72 -11.36 15.73
C ALA A 332 -14.60 -10.67 14.92
N GLY A 333 -13.93 -9.67 15.52
CA GLY A 333 -12.92 -8.88 14.82
C GLY A 333 -12.92 -7.39 15.18
N ASN A 334 -12.09 -6.61 14.47
CA ASN A 334 -11.88 -5.17 14.69
C ASN A 334 -13.01 -4.28 14.12
N ILE A 335 -14.07 -4.88 13.59
CA ILE A 335 -15.17 -4.15 12.95
C ILE A 335 -16.10 -3.57 14.04
N LYS A 336 -16.43 -2.28 13.93
CA LYS A 336 -17.39 -1.61 14.82
C LYS A 336 -18.83 -2.07 14.57
N CYS A 337 -19.71 -1.84 15.55
CA CYS A 337 -21.12 -2.18 15.42
C CYS A 337 -21.75 -1.41 14.25
N SER A 338 -22.39 -2.15 13.34
CA SER A 338 -23.03 -1.59 12.16
C SER A 338 -24.51 -1.36 12.44
N LYS A 339 -25.09 -0.26 11.92
CA LYS A 339 -26.54 -0.04 12.01
C LYS A 339 -27.27 -1.14 11.25
N CYS A 340 -28.42 -1.59 11.75
CA CYS A 340 -29.24 -2.57 11.03
C CYS A 340 -29.58 -2.09 9.61
N PRO A 341 -29.45 -2.96 8.59
CA PRO A 341 -29.82 -2.62 7.22
C PRO A 341 -31.35 -2.57 7.06
N PRO A 342 -31.88 -1.97 5.97
CA PRO A 342 -33.32 -1.80 5.76
C PRO A 342 -34.14 -3.08 5.94
N HIS A 343 -35.37 -2.89 6.43
CA HIS A 343 -36.32 -3.94 6.79
C HIS A 343 -35.83 -4.94 7.85
N SER A 344 -34.96 -4.50 8.76
CA SER A 344 -34.51 -5.29 9.92
C SER A 344 -34.16 -4.41 11.12
N TYR A 345 -34.33 -4.94 12.34
CA TYR A 345 -34.05 -4.19 13.58
C TYR A 345 -33.61 -5.09 14.74
N SER A 346 -32.71 -4.60 15.60
CA SER A 346 -32.23 -5.28 16.82
C SER A 346 -32.74 -4.57 18.08
N HIS A 347 -33.68 -5.19 18.80
CA HIS A 347 -34.23 -4.64 20.04
C HIS A 347 -33.28 -4.80 21.24
N SER A 348 -32.49 -5.88 21.27
CA SER A 348 -31.49 -6.17 22.29
C SER A 348 -30.15 -5.51 22.00
N GLY A 349 -29.46 -5.06 23.05
CA GLY A 349 -28.02 -4.79 22.97
C GLY A 349 -27.23 -6.08 22.73
N GLY A 350 -26.02 -5.98 22.18
CA GLY A 350 -25.14 -7.13 21.92
C GLY A 350 -25.57 -8.02 20.75
N SER A 351 -26.49 -7.55 19.89
CA SER A 351 -27.12 -8.40 18.88
C SER A 351 -26.12 -8.87 17.79
N PRO A 352 -26.06 -10.17 17.47
CA PRO A 352 -25.19 -10.69 16.41
C PRO A 352 -25.74 -10.37 15.01
N LEU A 353 -27.06 -10.29 14.88
CA LEU A 353 -27.81 -10.14 13.62
C LEU A 353 -29.00 -9.19 13.86
N CYS A 354 -29.54 -8.61 12.80
CA CYS A 354 -30.82 -7.89 12.86
C CYS A 354 -31.94 -8.79 12.29
N PRO A 355 -32.88 -9.28 13.12
CA PRO A 355 -34.12 -9.90 12.66
C PRO A 355 -34.85 -9.06 11.61
N CYS A 356 -35.44 -9.72 10.61
CA CYS A 356 -36.22 -9.04 9.58
C CYS A 356 -37.59 -8.58 10.09
N ASP A 357 -38.10 -7.50 9.50
CA ASP A 357 -39.46 -7.02 9.72
C ASP A 357 -40.49 -8.00 9.11
N ILE A 358 -41.73 -7.97 9.62
CA ILE A 358 -42.81 -8.88 9.18
C ILE A 358 -43.06 -8.73 7.68
N GLY A 359 -43.00 -9.83 6.94
CA GLY A 359 -43.16 -9.86 5.48
C GLY A 359 -41.87 -9.68 4.68
N TYR A 360 -40.72 -9.52 5.36
CA TYR A 360 -39.39 -9.45 4.75
C TYR A 360 -38.48 -10.57 5.26
N TYR A 361 -37.54 -11.00 4.42
CA TYR A 361 -36.76 -12.22 4.59
C TYR A 361 -35.33 -12.06 4.05
N ARG A 362 -34.45 -13.01 4.39
CA ARG A 362 -33.14 -13.21 3.77
C ARG A 362 -33.01 -14.67 3.35
N ALA A 363 -32.51 -14.93 2.15
CA ALA A 363 -32.18 -16.27 1.70
C ALA A 363 -30.96 -16.81 2.47
N GLY A 364 -30.81 -18.13 2.59
CA GLY A 364 -29.69 -18.76 3.32
C GLY A 364 -28.29 -18.54 2.73
N LYS A 365 -28.17 -17.80 1.62
CA LYS A 365 -26.91 -17.35 1.00
C LYS A 365 -26.70 -15.83 1.10
N ASP A 366 -27.68 -15.07 1.59
CA ASP A 366 -27.57 -13.61 1.72
C ASP A 366 -26.70 -13.26 2.94
N PRO A 367 -25.75 -12.31 2.83
CA PRO A 367 -24.93 -11.90 3.97
C PRO A 367 -25.75 -11.09 4.99
N PRO A 368 -25.38 -11.09 6.29
CA PRO A 368 -26.05 -10.30 7.32
C PRO A 368 -26.13 -8.78 7.06
N THR A 369 -25.22 -8.26 6.22
CA THR A 369 -25.19 -6.87 5.76
C THR A 369 -26.25 -6.51 4.72
N MET A 370 -26.91 -7.50 4.11
CA MET A 370 -27.98 -7.28 3.15
C MET A 370 -29.26 -6.83 3.86
N ALA A 371 -30.00 -5.90 3.25
CA ALA A 371 -31.37 -5.59 3.65
C ALA A 371 -32.25 -6.84 3.59
N CYS A 372 -33.29 -6.90 4.42
CA CYS A 372 -34.30 -7.93 4.20
C CYS A 372 -35.15 -7.56 2.98
N THR A 373 -35.56 -8.58 2.24
CA THR A 373 -36.18 -8.48 0.90
C THR A 373 -37.49 -9.26 0.88
N ARG A 374 -38.35 -9.04 -0.12
CA ARG A 374 -39.66 -9.69 -0.22
C ARG A 374 -39.84 -10.39 -1.58
N PRO A 375 -40.86 -11.26 -1.76
CA PRO A 375 -41.21 -11.77 -3.08
C PRO A 375 -41.56 -10.63 -4.07
N PRO A 376 -41.39 -10.83 -5.38
CA PRO A 376 -41.68 -9.78 -6.37
C PRO A 376 -43.18 -9.64 -6.63
N SER A 377 -43.56 -8.54 -7.29
CA SER A 377 -44.88 -8.37 -7.90
C SER A 377 -45.04 -9.30 -9.12
N PRO A 378 -46.25 -9.53 -9.66
CA PRO A 378 -46.40 -10.30 -10.89
C PRO A 378 -45.75 -9.57 -12.09
N PRO A 379 -45.45 -10.29 -13.19
CA PRO A 379 -45.05 -9.70 -14.46
C PRO A 379 -46.09 -8.70 -15.00
N ARG A 380 -45.67 -7.82 -15.91
CA ARG A 380 -46.53 -6.79 -16.51
C ARG A 380 -46.60 -6.96 -18.03
N ASN A 381 -47.68 -6.45 -18.63
CA ASN A 381 -47.88 -6.38 -20.09
C ASN A 381 -47.47 -7.68 -20.81
N VAL A 382 -48.09 -8.80 -20.43
CA VAL A 382 -47.93 -10.06 -21.16
C VAL A 382 -48.56 -9.88 -22.55
N MET A 383 -47.84 -10.26 -23.59
CA MET A 383 -48.21 -10.14 -25.00
C MET A 383 -47.89 -11.45 -25.72
N PHE A 384 -48.52 -11.67 -26.88
CA PHE A 384 -48.24 -12.82 -27.73
C PHE A 384 -48.16 -12.47 -29.22
N ASN A 385 -47.45 -13.29 -29.98
CA ASN A 385 -47.35 -13.20 -31.44
C ASN A 385 -47.25 -14.62 -32.05
N ILE A 386 -47.91 -14.89 -33.18
CA ILE A 386 -47.88 -16.20 -33.86
C ILE A 386 -47.20 -16.04 -35.22
N ASN A 387 -46.18 -16.86 -35.50
CA ASN A 387 -45.44 -16.84 -36.76
C ASN A 387 -45.25 -18.27 -37.31
N GLU A 388 -45.88 -18.56 -38.44
CA GLU A 388 -45.96 -19.85 -39.16
C GLU A 388 -46.35 -21.07 -38.29
N THR A 389 -45.46 -21.53 -37.39
CA THR A 389 -45.67 -22.68 -36.48
C THR A 389 -45.21 -22.42 -35.03
N THR A 390 -44.79 -21.19 -34.71
CA THR A 390 -44.25 -20.81 -33.39
C THR A 390 -45.05 -19.67 -32.78
N LEU A 391 -45.46 -19.84 -31.53
CA LEU A 391 -46.10 -18.85 -30.68
C LEU A 391 -45.04 -18.23 -29.78
N PHE A 392 -44.81 -16.93 -29.88
CA PHE A 392 -43.93 -16.18 -28.97
C PHE A 392 -44.77 -15.53 -27.88
N LEU A 393 -44.38 -15.73 -26.63
CA LEU A 393 -44.86 -14.95 -25.48
C LEU A 393 -43.76 -13.98 -25.04
N GLU A 394 -44.14 -12.75 -24.73
CA GLU A 394 -43.24 -11.71 -24.21
C GLU A 394 -43.93 -10.99 -23.04
N TRP A 395 -43.14 -10.51 -22.07
CA TRP A 395 -43.64 -9.71 -20.94
C TRP A 395 -42.64 -8.65 -20.51
N LEU A 396 -43.10 -7.72 -19.67
CA LEU A 396 -42.25 -6.76 -18.96
C LEU A 396 -41.97 -7.24 -17.52
N PRO A 397 -40.79 -6.90 -16.95
CA PRO A 397 -40.47 -7.20 -15.57
C PRO A 397 -41.49 -6.64 -14.55
N PRO A 398 -41.61 -7.24 -13.36
CA PRO A 398 -42.36 -6.74 -12.21
C PRO A 398 -42.22 -5.22 -11.96
N SER A 399 -43.25 -4.59 -11.40
CA SER A 399 -43.14 -3.20 -10.91
C SER A 399 -42.36 -3.11 -9.60
N ASP A 400 -42.35 -4.18 -8.79
CA ASP A 400 -41.45 -4.35 -7.66
C ASP A 400 -40.76 -5.72 -7.75
N ALA A 401 -39.42 -5.73 -7.80
CA ALA A 401 -38.60 -6.94 -7.75
C ALA A 401 -38.39 -7.49 -6.33
N GLY A 402 -39.01 -6.85 -5.33
CA GLY A 402 -38.88 -7.17 -3.90
C GLY A 402 -37.55 -6.72 -3.29
N GLY A 403 -36.87 -5.77 -3.93
CA GLY A 403 -35.54 -5.30 -3.56
C GLY A 403 -34.37 -6.16 -4.08
N ARG A 404 -34.64 -7.17 -4.93
CA ARG A 404 -33.61 -8.10 -5.44
C ARG A 404 -33.37 -7.95 -6.95
N LYS A 405 -32.33 -8.63 -7.45
CA LYS A 405 -31.99 -8.75 -8.89
C LYS A 405 -32.00 -10.20 -9.39
N ASP A 406 -32.14 -11.17 -8.50
CA ASP A 406 -32.23 -12.61 -8.81
C ASP A 406 -33.67 -13.01 -9.20
N VAL A 407 -34.33 -12.16 -10.01
CA VAL A 407 -35.69 -12.42 -10.50
C VAL A 407 -35.64 -13.41 -11.65
N ALA A 408 -36.42 -14.48 -11.54
CA ALA A 408 -36.64 -15.48 -12.58
C ALA A 408 -38.15 -15.71 -12.77
N TYR A 409 -38.53 -16.27 -13.92
CA TYR A 409 -39.92 -16.54 -14.27
C TYR A 409 -40.15 -18.04 -14.49
N ASN A 410 -41.34 -18.52 -14.14
CA ASN A 410 -41.84 -19.82 -14.57
C ASN A 410 -43.12 -19.59 -15.39
N VAL A 411 -43.27 -20.35 -16.49
CA VAL A 411 -44.45 -20.35 -17.35
C VAL A 411 -45.16 -21.69 -17.21
N LEU A 412 -46.41 -21.64 -16.77
CA LEU A 412 -47.33 -22.78 -16.70
C LEU A 412 -48.33 -22.68 -17.85
N CYS A 413 -48.70 -23.82 -18.43
CA CYS A 413 -49.57 -23.90 -19.61
C CYS A 413 -50.84 -24.70 -19.27
N GLN A 414 -51.99 -24.14 -19.63
CA GLN A 414 -53.29 -24.78 -19.54
C GLN A 414 -53.99 -24.78 -20.91
N ARG A 415 -54.64 -25.90 -21.25
CA ARG A 415 -55.48 -26.06 -22.44
C ARG A 415 -56.93 -25.95 -22.01
N CYS A 416 -57.68 -25.00 -22.58
CA CYS A 416 -59.06 -24.71 -22.17
C CYS A 416 -60.04 -24.99 -23.31
N THR A 417 -61.12 -25.70 -23.03
CA THR A 417 -62.17 -26.02 -24.01
C THR A 417 -63.39 -25.12 -23.82
N GLY A 418 -63.65 -24.25 -24.81
CA GLY A 418 -64.74 -23.27 -24.72
C GLY A 418 -64.49 -22.13 -23.72
N ALA A 419 -65.56 -21.53 -23.22
CA ALA A 419 -65.53 -20.28 -22.46
C ALA A 419 -65.19 -20.45 -20.95
N GLY A 420 -64.04 -21.06 -20.66
CA GLY A 420 -63.30 -20.80 -19.42
C GLY A 420 -63.85 -21.41 -18.12
N GLN A 421 -64.28 -22.67 -18.13
CA GLN A 421 -64.55 -23.43 -16.89
C GLN A 421 -63.76 -24.73 -16.76
N ASP A 422 -63.54 -25.48 -17.84
CA ASP A 422 -62.63 -26.64 -17.86
C ASP A 422 -61.30 -26.27 -18.56
N CYS A 423 -60.20 -26.34 -17.80
CA CYS A 423 -58.84 -26.06 -18.25
C CYS A 423 -57.86 -27.08 -17.64
N GLU A 424 -57.31 -27.97 -18.46
CA GLU A 424 -56.35 -28.99 -18.02
C GLU A 424 -54.89 -28.54 -18.25
N PRO A 425 -53.89 -29.08 -17.55
CA PRO A 425 -52.47 -28.83 -17.87
C PRO A 425 -52.17 -29.24 -19.32
N CYS A 426 -51.35 -28.46 -20.04
CA CYS A 426 -51.02 -28.77 -21.43
C CYS A 426 -50.31 -30.12 -21.60
N ASP A 427 -50.62 -30.78 -22.72
CA ASP A 427 -49.99 -32.01 -23.16
C ASP A 427 -48.45 -31.88 -23.22
N ARG A 428 -47.73 -32.97 -22.90
CA ARG A 428 -46.25 -32.97 -22.85
C ARG A 428 -45.56 -32.67 -24.18
N ASP A 429 -46.31 -32.76 -25.28
CA ASP A 429 -45.83 -32.54 -26.63
C ASP A 429 -45.69 -31.04 -26.96
N VAL A 430 -46.32 -30.14 -26.18
CA VAL A 430 -46.18 -28.68 -26.34
C VAL A 430 -44.78 -28.25 -25.89
N ARG A 431 -43.97 -27.79 -26.85
CA ARG A 431 -42.53 -27.58 -26.66
C ARG A 431 -42.19 -26.13 -26.35
N PHE A 432 -41.47 -25.91 -25.24
CA PHE A 432 -41.00 -24.58 -24.81
C PHE A 432 -39.51 -24.39 -25.11
N ILE A 433 -39.15 -23.25 -25.69
CA ILE A 433 -37.78 -22.85 -26.01
C ILE A 433 -37.55 -21.39 -25.57
N PRO A 434 -36.68 -21.11 -24.57
CA PRO A 434 -36.01 -22.07 -23.68
C PRO A 434 -36.98 -22.76 -22.69
N HIS A 435 -36.43 -23.64 -21.84
CA HIS A 435 -37.19 -24.44 -20.87
C HIS A 435 -38.02 -23.55 -19.90
N PRO A 436 -39.28 -23.87 -19.58
CA PRO A 436 -40.25 -22.90 -19.07
C PRO A 436 -40.13 -22.61 -17.56
N LEU A 437 -39.08 -23.11 -16.89
CA LEU A 437 -38.82 -22.93 -15.46
C LEU A 437 -37.45 -22.27 -15.27
N GLY A 438 -37.37 -21.28 -14.38
CA GLY A 438 -36.12 -20.57 -14.06
C GLY A 438 -35.65 -19.59 -15.15
N LEU A 439 -36.58 -19.08 -15.97
CA LEU A 439 -36.30 -18.14 -17.06
C LEU A 439 -35.74 -16.83 -16.52
N THR A 440 -34.55 -16.42 -16.99
CA THR A 440 -33.99 -15.08 -16.73
C THR A 440 -34.38 -14.05 -17.78
N GLY A 441 -34.74 -14.49 -19.00
CA GLY A 441 -35.29 -13.67 -20.07
C GLY A 441 -36.79 -13.39 -19.88
N THR A 442 -37.34 -12.36 -20.53
CA THR A 442 -38.79 -12.05 -20.47
C THR A 442 -39.54 -12.45 -21.74
N SER A 443 -39.11 -13.53 -22.37
CA SER A 443 -39.77 -14.13 -23.52
C SER A 443 -39.54 -15.64 -23.60
N VAL A 444 -40.48 -16.35 -24.21
CA VAL A 444 -40.38 -17.78 -24.54
C VAL A 444 -41.11 -18.11 -25.84
N ALA A 445 -40.54 -19.00 -26.64
CA ALA A 445 -41.18 -19.55 -27.83
C ALA A 445 -41.83 -20.90 -27.51
N ILE A 446 -43.06 -21.10 -28.00
CA ILE A 446 -43.84 -22.31 -27.89
C ILE A 446 -44.06 -22.89 -29.29
N GLN A 447 -43.76 -24.17 -29.43
CA GLN A 447 -43.89 -24.95 -30.67
C GLN A 447 -44.76 -26.18 -30.42
N ASP A 448 -45.12 -26.87 -31.50
CA ASP A 448 -45.84 -28.15 -31.46
C ASP A 448 -47.24 -28.05 -30.80
N PHE A 449 -47.82 -26.83 -30.78
CA PHE A 449 -49.18 -26.57 -30.29
C PHE A 449 -50.25 -26.96 -31.32
N VAL A 450 -51.44 -27.34 -30.83
CA VAL A 450 -52.55 -27.76 -31.70
C VAL A 450 -53.25 -26.52 -32.30
N ALA A 451 -53.52 -26.55 -33.61
CA ALA A 451 -54.30 -25.52 -34.31
C ALA A 451 -55.78 -25.53 -33.86
N HIS A 452 -56.48 -24.40 -34.02
CA HIS A 452 -57.87 -24.21 -33.59
C HIS A 452 -58.13 -24.58 -32.11
N THR A 453 -57.15 -24.35 -31.23
CA THR A 453 -57.21 -24.68 -29.78
C THR A 453 -56.88 -23.44 -28.95
N ASN A 454 -57.59 -23.25 -27.83
CA ASN A 454 -57.33 -22.17 -26.88
C ASN A 454 -56.33 -22.60 -25.80
N TYR A 455 -55.21 -21.87 -25.71
CA TYR A 455 -54.17 -22.07 -24.71
C TYR A 455 -54.09 -20.87 -23.76
N THR A 456 -54.10 -21.12 -22.45
CA THR A 456 -53.90 -20.11 -21.41
C THR A 456 -52.55 -20.32 -20.74
N PHE A 457 -51.74 -19.27 -20.71
CA PHE A 457 -50.42 -19.27 -20.08
C PHE A 457 -50.43 -18.44 -18.81
N LEU A 458 -49.77 -18.95 -17.78
CA LEU A 458 -49.67 -18.39 -16.43
C LEU A 458 -48.19 -18.16 -16.12
N ILE A 459 -47.80 -16.91 -15.88
CA ILE A 459 -46.40 -16.54 -15.61
C ILE A 459 -46.28 -16.06 -14.16
N GLU A 460 -45.52 -16.79 -13.34
CA GLU A 460 -45.10 -16.33 -12.01
C GLU A 460 -43.73 -15.66 -12.08
N ALA A 461 -43.54 -14.60 -11.28
CA ALA A 461 -42.22 -14.04 -10.99
C ALA A 461 -41.74 -14.55 -9.63
N LEU A 462 -40.49 -14.98 -9.56
CA LEU A 462 -39.84 -15.53 -8.38
C LEU A 462 -38.50 -14.83 -8.14
N ASN A 463 -38.07 -14.79 -6.89
CA ASN A 463 -36.73 -14.36 -6.49
C ASN A 463 -36.21 -15.23 -5.32
N GLY A 464 -35.00 -14.96 -4.83
CA GLY A 464 -34.34 -15.77 -3.78
C GLY A 464 -35.12 -15.96 -2.46
N VAL A 465 -36.15 -15.16 -2.20
CA VAL A 465 -37.02 -15.27 -1.00
C VAL A 465 -38.47 -15.68 -1.31
N SER A 466 -38.81 -15.98 -2.56
CA SER A 466 -40.20 -16.36 -2.94
C SER A 466 -40.64 -17.75 -2.45
N GLY A 467 -39.73 -18.53 -1.87
CA GLY A 467 -40.05 -19.75 -1.12
C GLY A 467 -40.20 -19.54 0.40
N MET A 468 -40.01 -18.31 0.90
CA MET A 468 -39.96 -18.00 2.33
C MET A 468 -41.20 -17.18 2.74
N GLY A 469 -42.38 -17.82 2.79
CA GLY A 469 -43.61 -17.20 3.26
C GLY A 469 -44.87 -17.91 2.78
N GLY A 470 -45.95 -17.80 3.55
CA GLY A 470 -47.27 -18.37 3.22
C GLY A 470 -48.14 -17.50 2.31
N ILE A 471 -47.54 -16.62 1.51
CA ILE A 471 -48.27 -15.67 0.65
C ILE A 471 -48.57 -16.34 -0.70
N SER A 472 -49.82 -16.30 -1.15
CA SER A 472 -50.20 -16.80 -2.47
C SER A 472 -49.43 -16.07 -3.56
N ARG A 473 -48.82 -16.81 -4.49
CA ARG A 473 -47.96 -16.24 -5.53
C ARG A 473 -48.80 -15.44 -6.54
N PRO A 474 -48.49 -14.16 -6.79
CA PRO A 474 -49.20 -13.39 -7.79
C PRO A 474 -48.74 -13.79 -9.20
N LEU A 475 -49.71 -14.10 -10.05
CA LEU A 475 -49.52 -14.60 -11.42
C LEU A 475 -50.05 -13.57 -12.43
N ALA A 476 -49.41 -13.47 -13.59
CA ALA A 476 -49.99 -12.85 -14.77
C ALA A 476 -50.50 -13.94 -15.73
N ASN A 477 -51.59 -13.72 -16.46
CA ASN A 477 -52.14 -14.69 -17.40
C ASN A 477 -52.47 -14.08 -18.78
N ILE A 478 -52.51 -14.94 -19.80
CA ILE A 478 -52.93 -14.59 -21.17
C ILE A 478 -53.52 -15.82 -21.87
N THR A 479 -54.50 -15.63 -22.76
CA THR A 479 -55.13 -16.70 -23.55
C THR A 479 -54.96 -16.44 -25.04
N VAL A 480 -54.69 -17.49 -25.80
CA VAL A 480 -54.27 -17.47 -27.21
C VAL A 480 -55.09 -18.47 -28.04
N SER A 481 -55.45 -18.09 -29.28
CA SER A 481 -56.20 -18.91 -30.25
C SER A 481 -55.43 -19.04 -31.57
N THR A 482 -55.54 -20.17 -32.27
CA THR A 482 -54.54 -20.63 -33.26
C THR A 482 -55.11 -20.91 -34.66
N GLU A 483 -55.58 -19.88 -35.37
CA GLU A 483 -56.17 -19.98 -36.73
C GLU A 483 -55.45 -19.10 -37.78
N GLN A 484 -54.87 -19.68 -38.84
CA GLN A 484 -54.68 -19.06 -40.18
C GLN A 484 -53.91 -19.95 -41.19
N ALA A 485 -54.46 -20.17 -42.38
CA ALA A 485 -53.73 -20.52 -43.62
C ALA A 485 -54.59 -20.23 -44.87
N GLY A 486 -53.97 -19.72 -45.95
CA GLY A 486 -54.67 -19.34 -47.19
C GLY A 486 -54.66 -20.43 -48.30
N PRO A 487 -55.49 -20.29 -49.35
CA PRO A 487 -55.61 -21.27 -50.44
C PRO A 487 -54.35 -21.36 -51.32
N LEU A 488 -54.23 -22.46 -52.09
CA LEU A 488 -53.14 -22.71 -53.03
C LEU A 488 -53.35 -21.93 -54.33
N LEU A 489 -52.33 -21.15 -54.75
CA LEU A 489 -52.37 -20.30 -55.95
C LEU A 489 -51.22 -20.56 -56.94
N VAL A 490 -50.54 -21.71 -56.82
CA VAL A 490 -49.42 -22.12 -57.68
C VAL A 490 -49.69 -23.52 -58.23
N GLY A 491 -49.60 -23.70 -59.55
CA GLY A 491 -49.74 -24.98 -60.22
C GLY A 491 -48.50 -25.88 -60.09
N ALA A 492 -48.42 -26.92 -60.93
CA ALA A 492 -47.30 -27.84 -60.90
C ALA A 492 -45.98 -27.17 -61.33
N VAL A 493 -44.95 -27.29 -60.48
CA VAL A 493 -43.59 -26.82 -60.75
C VAL A 493 -42.85 -27.84 -61.62
N ARG A 494 -42.04 -27.35 -62.57
CA ARG A 494 -41.31 -28.12 -63.57
C ARG A 494 -39.83 -27.69 -63.58
N LYS A 495 -38.95 -28.61 -63.97
CA LYS A 495 -37.54 -28.33 -64.25
C LYS A 495 -37.37 -28.11 -65.76
N ASP A 496 -36.97 -26.91 -66.15
CA ASP A 496 -36.77 -26.55 -67.56
C ASP A 496 -35.41 -27.06 -68.06
N TRP A 497 -34.36 -26.83 -67.25
CA TRP A 497 -33.02 -27.37 -67.45
C TRP A 497 -32.23 -27.35 -66.13
N ALA A 498 -31.09 -28.03 -66.09
CA ALA A 498 -30.15 -28.00 -64.97
C ALA A 498 -28.69 -28.06 -65.48
N THR A 499 -27.81 -27.28 -64.85
CA THR A 499 -26.36 -27.40 -64.99
C THR A 499 -25.77 -28.07 -63.75
N GLN A 500 -24.44 -28.19 -63.69
CA GLN A 500 -23.69 -28.61 -62.49
C GLN A 500 -23.85 -27.66 -61.29
N ASN A 501 -24.38 -26.44 -61.46
CA ASN A 501 -24.42 -25.43 -60.41
C ASN A 501 -25.70 -24.56 -60.38
N SER A 502 -26.69 -24.87 -61.22
CA SER A 502 -27.95 -24.14 -61.27
C SER A 502 -29.09 -24.98 -61.85
N ILE A 503 -30.33 -24.65 -61.45
CA ILE A 503 -31.56 -25.29 -61.94
C ILE A 503 -32.54 -24.18 -62.36
N ALA A 504 -33.10 -24.32 -63.56
CA ALA A 504 -34.18 -23.46 -64.05
C ALA A 504 -35.54 -24.12 -63.83
N LEU A 505 -36.49 -23.32 -63.36
CA LEU A 505 -37.81 -23.75 -62.93
C LEU A 505 -38.90 -22.90 -63.59
N SER A 506 -39.99 -23.55 -63.99
CA SER A 506 -41.24 -22.93 -64.41
C SER A 506 -42.43 -23.51 -63.64
N TRP A 507 -43.52 -22.76 -63.51
CA TRP A 507 -44.79 -23.25 -62.96
C TRP A 507 -45.97 -22.63 -63.70
N GLN A 508 -47.14 -23.29 -63.59
CA GLN A 508 -48.36 -22.77 -64.18
C GLN A 508 -49.06 -21.81 -63.21
N GLU A 509 -49.40 -20.61 -63.70
CA GLU A 509 -50.27 -19.68 -62.98
C GLU A 509 -51.74 -20.16 -63.06
N VAL A 510 -52.53 -19.86 -62.02
CA VAL A 510 -53.97 -20.17 -62.02
C VAL A 510 -54.70 -19.15 -62.89
N GLU A 511 -55.55 -19.61 -63.81
CA GLU A 511 -56.20 -18.76 -64.85
C GLU A 511 -57.07 -17.62 -64.26
N GLN A 512 -57.54 -17.77 -63.02
CA GLN A 512 -58.26 -16.73 -62.26
C GLN A 512 -57.76 -16.71 -60.80
N PRO A 513 -56.70 -15.94 -60.47
CA PRO A 513 -56.30 -15.75 -59.08
C PRO A 513 -57.29 -14.80 -58.38
N PRO A 514 -57.65 -15.03 -57.10
CA PRO A 514 -58.68 -14.24 -56.39
C PRO A 514 -58.24 -12.79 -56.12
N SER A 515 -56.94 -12.50 -56.20
CA SER A 515 -56.39 -11.14 -56.22
C SER A 515 -55.04 -11.14 -56.96
N PRO A 516 -54.56 -9.98 -57.47
CA PRO A 516 -53.35 -9.93 -58.29
C PRO A 516 -52.11 -10.45 -57.57
N ILE A 517 -51.33 -11.29 -58.26
CA ILE A 517 -50.05 -11.80 -57.77
C ILE A 517 -48.98 -10.72 -57.94
N LEU A 518 -48.23 -10.45 -56.86
CA LEU A 518 -47.23 -9.39 -56.77
C LEU A 518 -45.82 -9.89 -57.10
N ASP A 519 -45.51 -11.07 -56.58
CA ASP A 519 -44.31 -11.86 -56.82
C ASP A 519 -44.51 -13.31 -56.32
N TYR A 520 -43.58 -14.19 -56.71
CA TYR A 520 -43.46 -15.56 -56.22
C TYR A 520 -42.26 -15.69 -55.28
N ASP A 521 -42.40 -16.55 -54.28
CA ASP A 521 -41.39 -16.88 -53.27
C ASP A 521 -41.02 -18.37 -53.38
N ILE A 522 -39.77 -18.65 -53.80
CA ILE A 522 -39.22 -19.99 -54.02
C ILE A 522 -38.33 -20.34 -52.83
N LYS A 523 -38.78 -21.27 -51.99
CA LYS A 523 -38.02 -21.83 -50.86
C LYS A 523 -37.36 -23.14 -51.30
N TYR A 524 -36.06 -23.28 -51.05
CA TYR A 524 -35.30 -24.47 -51.45
C TYR A 524 -34.22 -24.86 -50.43
N TYR A 525 -33.92 -26.16 -50.37
CA TYR A 525 -32.92 -26.74 -49.47
C TYR A 525 -32.40 -28.07 -50.02
N GLU A 526 -31.23 -28.50 -49.55
CA GLU A 526 -30.66 -29.82 -49.86
C GLU A 526 -31.49 -30.91 -49.17
N LYS A 527 -31.84 -31.97 -49.89
CA LYS A 527 -32.77 -33.02 -49.38
C LYS A 527 -32.29 -33.66 -48.07
N GLU A 528 -30.98 -33.74 -47.85
CA GLU A 528 -30.38 -34.30 -46.63
C GLU A 528 -30.36 -33.33 -45.43
N GLN A 529 -30.68 -32.04 -45.62
CA GLN A 529 -30.57 -30.99 -44.60
C GLN A 529 -31.91 -30.33 -44.21
N GLU A 530 -33.03 -31.03 -44.41
CA GLU A 530 -34.41 -30.50 -44.24
C GLU A 530 -34.70 -29.81 -42.88
N GLN A 531 -33.94 -30.09 -41.82
CA GLN A 531 -34.10 -29.48 -40.49
C GLN A 531 -33.04 -28.42 -40.10
N LEU A 532 -32.05 -28.11 -40.96
CA LEU A 532 -30.89 -27.30 -40.58
C LEU A 532 -30.86 -25.89 -41.20
N SER A 533 -31.24 -25.74 -42.47
CA SER A 533 -31.36 -24.42 -43.11
C SER A 533 -32.20 -24.48 -44.39
N TYR A 534 -32.68 -23.33 -44.86
CA TYR A 534 -33.26 -23.17 -46.19
C TYR A 534 -32.83 -21.85 -46.83
N SER A 535 -32.82 -21.81 -48.15
CA SER A 535 -32.62 -20.61 -48.96
C SER A 535 -33.94 -20.17 -49.59
N SER A 536 -34.08 -18.88 -49.91
CA SER A 536 -35.29 -18.33 -50.53
C SER A 536 -34.99 -17.25 -51.57
N THR A 537 -35.53 -17.40 -52.78
CA THR A 537 -35.36 -16.48 -53.91
C THR A 537 -36.72 -16.02 -54.41
N ARG A 538 -36.84 -14.77 -54.88
CA ARG A 538 -38.10 -14.18 -55.36
C ARG A 538 -38.03 -13.73 -56.81
N THR A 539 -39.14 -13.86 -57.53
CA THR A 539 -39.29 -13.51 -58.95
C THR A 539 -40.65 -12.85 -59.22
N LYS A 540 -40.78 -12.15 -60.36
CA LYS A 540 -42.04 -11.54 -60.83
C LYS A 540 -42.66 -12.24 -62.05
N SER A 541 -41.98 -13.25 -62.60
CA SER A 541 -42.49 -14.15 -63.63
C SER A 541 -42.78 -15.53 -63.02
N PRO A 542 -43.58 -16.39 -63.66
CA PRO A 542 -43.78 -17.78 -63.22
C PRO A 542 -42.57 -18.68 -63.56
N THR A 543 -41.37 -18.11 -63.49
CA THR A 543 -40.09 -18.73 -63.83
C THR A 543 -38.97 -18.18 -62.94
N ALA A 544 -38.01 -19.05 -62.58
CA ALA A 544 -36.82 -18.66 -61.82
C ALA A 544 -35.62 -19.54 -62.20
N ILE A 545 -34.42 -18.96 -62.17
CA ILE A 545 -33.15 -19.70 -62.23
C ILE A 545 -32.51 -19.61 -60.84
N VAL A 546 -32.26 -20.76 -60.22
CA VAL A 546 -31.60 -20.85 -58.92
C VAL A 546 -30.16 -21.31 -59.16
N SER A 547 -29.18 -20.48 -58.79
CA SER A 547 -27.75 -20.70 -59.05
C SER A 547 -26.91 -20.71 -57.78
N GLY A 548 -25.67 -21.20 -57.87
CA GLY A 548 -24.80 -21.43 -56.71
C GLY A 548 -25.11 -22.74 -55.98
N LEU A 549 -25.79 -23.67 -56.66
CA LEU A 549 -26.08 -25.01 -56.15
C LEU A 549 -24.82 -25.89 -56.26
N LYS A 550 -24.72 -26.90 -55.38
CA LYS A 550 -23.70 -27.96 -55.47
C LYS A 550 -23.98 -28.91 -56.65
N PRO A 551 -22.95 -29.43 -57.35
CA PRO A 551 -23.11 -30.48 -58.36
C PRO A 551 -23.62 -31.79 -57.76
N SER A 552 -24.16 -32.66 -58.62
CA SER A 552 -24.68 -34.00 -58.26
C SER A 552 -25.62 -34.05 -57.03
N THR A 553 -26.28 -32.95 -56.68
CA THR A 553 -27.02 -32.78 -55.41
C THR A 553 -28.52 -32.63 -55.67
N ILE A 554 -29.36 -33.30 -54.85
CA ILE A 554 -30.83 -33.21 -54.92
C ILE A 554 -31.31 -32.07 -54.02
N TYR A 555 -31.99 -31.09 -54.64
CA TYR A 555 -32.65 -29.99 -53.94
C TYR A 555 -34.17 -30.17 -53.95
N VAL A 556 -34.80 -29.84 -52.82
CA VAL A 556 -36.26 -29.78 -52.68
C VAL A 556 -36.72 -28.34 -52.86
N PHE A 557 -37.72 -28.12 -53.71
CA PHE A 557 -38.27 -26.81 -54.04
C PHE A 557 -39.75 -26.70 -53.65
N HIS A 558 -40.11 -25.53 -53.12
CA HIS A 558 -41.47 -25.12 -52.79
C HIS A 558 -41.71 -23.71 -53.36
N VAL A 559 -42.85 -23.46 -53.99
CA VAL A 559 -43.20 -22.14 -54.54
C VAL A 559 -44.53 -21.67 -53.97
N ARG A 560 -44.61 -20.41 -53.51
CA ARG A 560 -45.88 -19.76 -53.11
C ARG A 560 -46.06 -18.43 -53.83
N ALA A 561 -47.31 -18.05 -54.08
CA ALA A 561 -47.68 -16.76 -54.64
C ALA A 561 -47.99 -15.77 -53.52
N ARG A 562 -47.58 -14.51 -53.67
CA ARG A 562 -47.98 -13.42 -52.77
C ARG A 562 -48.92 -12.46 -53.49
N THR A 563 -50.01 -12.09 -52.80
CA THR A 563 -51.06 -11.22 -53.33
C THR A 563 -51.23 -9.97 -52.44
N MET A 564 -52.06 -9.03 -52.88
CA MET A 564 -52.48 -7.87 -52.04
C MET A 564 -53.26 -8.27 -50.78
N THR A 565 -53.83 -9.48 -50.72
CA THR A 565 -54.67 -9.94 -49.60
C THR A 565 -53.97 -10.90 -48.64
N GLY A 566 -52.72 -11.29 -48.95
CA GLY A 566 -51.96 -12.26 -48.17
C GLY A 566 -51.10 -13.17 -49.04
N VAL A 567 -50.56 -14.24 -48.43
CA VAL A 567 -49.70 -15.22 -49.09
C VAL A 567 -50.45 -16.54 -49.26
N SER A 568 -50.28 -17.22 -50.41
CA SER A 568 -50.85 -18.55 -50.62
C SER A 568 -50.16 -19.60 -49.74
N SER A 569 -50.77 -20.78 -49.62
CA SER A 569 -50.02 -21.97 -49.23
C SER A 569 -48.87 -22.24 -50.23
N TYR A 570 -47.84 -22.95 -49.79
CA TYR A 570 -46.79 -23.46 -50.67
C TYR A 570 -47.32 -24.58 -51.59
N SER A 571 -46.70 -24.73 -52.76
CA SER A 571 -46.81 -25.90 -53.61
C SER A 571 -46.44 -27.19 -52.87
N PRO A 572 -46.78 -28.37 -53.41
CA PRO A 572 -46.14 -29.63 -53.04
C PRO A 572 -44.61 -29.54 -53.15
N LYS A 573 -43.90 -30.46 -52.45
CA LYS A 573 -42.45 -30.64 -52.57
C LYS A 573 -42.10 -31.15 -53.98
N TYR A 574 -41.20 -30.46 -54.68
CA TYR A 574 -40.63 -30.93 -55.95
C TYR A 574 -39.12 -31.18 -55.79
N GLU A 575 -38.65 -32.35 -56.21
CA GLU A 575 -37.24 -32.75 -56.06
C GLU A 575 -36.52 -32.70 -57.41
N PHE A 576 -35.44 -31.94 -57.49
CA PHE A 576 -34.65 -31.79 -58.72
C PHE A 576 -33.15 -31.86 -58.44
N SER A 577 -32.44 -32.60 -59.29
CA SER A 577 -30.98 -32.69 -59.30
C SER A 577 -30.33 -31.70 -60.28
N THR A 578 -29.16 -31.19 -59.87
CA THR A 578 -28.13 -30.62 -60.74
C THR A 578 -27.49 -31.71 -61.62
N GLY A 579 -26.84 -31.33 -62.72
CA GLY A 579 -26.11 -32.24 -63.60
C GLY A 579 -24.80 -32.77 -63.00
N ASP A 580 -24.33 -33.90 -63.55
CA ASP A 580 -23.05 -34.53 -63.24
C ASP A 580 -21.90 -34.00 -64.15
N GLU A 581 -20.67 -34.44 -63.91
CA GLU A 581 -19.49 -34.01 -64.69
C GLU A 581 -19.35 -34.70 -66.06
N ASN A 582 -20.04 -35.83 -66.30
CA ASN A 582 -19.88 -36.66 -67.50
C ASN A 582 -21.21 -36.93 -68.24
N SER A 583 -21.82 -35.88 -68.79
CA SER A 583 -22.95 -36.03 -69.73
C SER A 583 -22.81 -35.10 -70.93
N GLU A 584 -22.04 -35.53 -71.93
CA GLU A 584 -22.13 -34.98 -73.29
C GLU A 584 -23.39 -35.54 -73.96
N GLU A 585 -24.38 -34.70 -74.28
CA GLU A 585 -25.18 -34.89 -75.50
C GLU A 585 -26.00 -33.64 -75.89
N ALA A 586 -26.09 -33.43 -77.21
CA ALA A 586 -27.01 -32.59 -77.98
C ALA A 586 -26.59 -31.17 -78.44
N SER A 587 -26.02 -31.13 -79.67
CA SER A 587 -26.46 -30.30 -80.82
C SER A 587 -26.47 -28.75 -80.71
N ASP A 588 -25.91 -27.96 -81.64
CA ASP A 588 -25.02 -28.20 -82.81
C ASP A 588 -24.46 -26.81 -83.29
N GLN A 589 -23.60 -26.79 -84.31
CA GLN A 589 -22.98 -25.66 -85.03
C GLN A 589 -21.70 -25.05 -84.43
N GLY A 590 -20.76 -24.67 -85.31
CA GLY A 590 -19.70 -23.69 -84.98
C GLY A 590 -18.24 -24.16 -85.01
N GLN A 591 -17.87 -25.14 -85.85
CA GLN A 591 -16.45 -25.47 -86.04
C GLN A 591 -15.67 -24.29 -86.69
N VAL A 592 -14.35 -24.22 -86.43
CA VAL A 592 -13.37 -23.27 -87.03
C VAL A 592 -13.27 -21.86 -86.40
N LEU A 593 -12.75 -21.76 -85.16
CA LEU A 593 -11.91 -20.60 -84.73
C LEU A 593 -10.84 -20.92 -83.66
N VAL A 594 -10.39 -22.18 -83.55
CA VAL A 594 -9.51 -22.60 -82.43
C VAL A 594 -8.03 -22.22 -82.61
N ILE A 595 -7.54 -22.09 -83.85
CA ILE A 595 -6.10 -21.98 -84.16
C ILE A 595 -5.47 -20.64 -83.71
N VAL A 596 -6.25 -19.55 -83.59
CA VAL A 596 -5.71 -18.22 -83.27
C VAL A 596 -5.62 -17.95 -81.76
N LEU A 597 -6.54 -18.48 -80.95
CA LEU A 597 -6.62 -18.16 -79.51
C LEU A 597 -5.62 -18.93 -78.64
N ALA A 598 -5.12 -20.09 -79.10
CA ALA A 598 -4.16 -20.90 -78.36
C ALA A 598 -2.85 -20.15 -78.02
N ALA A 599 -2.38 -19.27 -78.91
CA ALA A 599 -1.17 -18.48 -78.69
C ALA A 599 -1.33 -17.44 -77.57
N VAL A 600 -2.48 -16.74 -77.54
CA VAL A 600 -2.76 -15.71 -76.52
C VAL A 600 -3.05 -16.37 -75.18
N GLY A 601 -3.86 -17.43 -75.15
CA GLY A 601 -4.13 -18.19 -73.92
C GLY A 601 -2.86 -18.77 -73.29
N GLY A 602 -2.00 -19.40 -74.11
CA GLY A 602 -0.71 -19.94 -73.64
C GLY A 602 0.23 -18.86 -73.08
N PHE A 603 0.34 -17.72 -73.75
CA PHE A 603 1.16 -16.60 -73.25
C PHE A 603 0.58 -15.99 -71.98
N SER A 604 -0.74 -15.79 -71.90
CA SER A 604 -1.40 -15.29 -70.68
C SER A 604 -1.26 -16.27 -69.51
N LEU A 605 -1.39 -17.58 -69.74
CA LEU A 605 -1.20 -18.58 -68.69
C LEU A 605 0.27 -18.64 -68.24
N LEU A 606 1.24 -18.51 -69.15
CA LEU A 606 2.66 -18.39 -68.80
C LEU A 606 3.00 -17.11 -68.05
N VAL A 607 2.39 -15.97 -68.41
CA VAL A 607 2.55 -14.70 -67.68
C VAL A 607 1.90 -14.77 -66.30
N ILE A 608 0.74 -15.41 -66.17
CA ILE A 608 0.08 -15.62 -64.87
C ILE A 608 0.84 -16.65 -64.02
N LEU A 609 1.35 -17.74 -64.60
CA LEU A 609 2.18 -18.72 -63.87
C LEU A 609 3.54 -18.14 -63.48
N THR A 610 4.18 -17.32 -64.33
CA THR A 610 5.42 -16.64 -63.95
C THR A 610 5.18 -15.51 -62.95
N LEU A 611 4.07 -14.76 -63.03
CA LEU A 611 3.68 -13.82 -61.96
C LEU A 611 3.33 -14.56 -60.68
N PHE A 612 2.61 -15.67 -60.73
CA PHE A 612 2.28 -16.48 -59.57
C PHE A 612 3.53 -17.15 -58.97
N LEU A 613 4.48 -17.61 -59.79
CA LEU A 613 5.78 -18.11 -59.33
C LEU A 613 6.75 -16.98 -58.93
N LEU A 614 6.54 -15.74 -59.38
CA LEU A 614 7.27 -14.56 -58.87
C LEU A 614 6.63 -13.97 -57.62
N ILE A 615 5.33 -14.17 -57.39
CA ILE A 615 4.60 -13.72 -56.19
C ILE A 615 4.67 -14.79 -55.10
N THR A 616 4.34 -16.05 -55.38
CA THR A 616 4.57 -17.17 -54.44
C THR A 616 6.05 -17.51 -54.32
N GLY A 617 6.87 -17.32 -55.38
CA GLY A 617 8.31 -17.40 -55.25
C GLY A 617 8.88 -16.21 -54.49
N ARG A 618 8.37 -14.98 -54.63
CA ARG A 618 8.73 -13.90 -53.69
C ARG A 618 8.19 -14.16 -52.29
N CYS A 619 6.99 -14.69 -52.08
CA CYS A 619 6.49 -14.97 -50.74
C CYS A 619 7.25 -16.14 -50.10
N GLN A 620 7.53 -17.24 -50.81
CA GLN A 620 8.36 -18.32 -50.30
C GLN A 620 9.84 -17.93 -50.20
N TRP A 621 10.37 -17.04 -51.04
CA TRP A 621 11.73 -16.50 -50.90
C TRP A 621 11.79 -15.43 -49.81
N TRP A 622 10.73 -14.67 -49.52
CA TRP A 622 10.67 -13.68 -48.44
C TRP A 622 10.41 -14.38 -47.10
N ILE A 623 9.62 -15.45 -47.07
CA ILE A 623 9.43 -16.33 -45.90
C ILE A 623 10.67 -17.22 -45.68
N LYS A 624 11.26 -17.85 -46.70
CA LYS A 624 12.53 -18.58 -46.54
C LYS A 624 13.74 -17.65 -46.38
N ALA A 625 13.73 -16.41 -46.87
CA ALA A 625 14.74 -15.42 -46.48
C ALA A 625 14.51 -14.97 -45.05
N LYS A 626 13.26 -14.75 -44.60
CA LYS A 626 12.97 -14.44 -43.19
C LYS A 626 13.42 -15.57 -42.26
N MET A 627 13.04 -16.82 -42.53
CA MET A 627 13.38 -17.97 -41.68
C MET A 627 14.84 -18.45 -41.83
N LYS A 628 15.40 -18.48 -43.05
CA LYS A 628 16.83 -18.83 -43.26
C LYS A 628 17.78 -17.66 -42.97
N SER A 629 17.28 -16.43 -42.91
CA SER A 629 17.94 -15.34 -42.19
C SER A 629 17.86 -15.60 -40.70
N GLU A 630 16.70 -15.92 -40.11
CA GLU A 630 16.58 -16.17 -38.67
C GLU A 630 17.48 -17.30 -38.16
N GLU A 631 17.62 -18.38 -38.92
CA GLU A 631 18.49 -19.50 -38.57
C GLU A 631 19.99 -19.17 -38.72
N LYS A 632 20.40 -18.44 -39.78
CA LYS A 632 21.77 -17.90 -39.86
C LYS A 632 22.03 -16.68 -38.96
N ARG A 633 20.98 -15.96 -38.53
CA ARG A 633 21.04 -14.85 -37.57
C ARG A 633 21.34 -15.40 -36.19
N ARG A 634 20.72 -16.53 -35.81
CA ARG A 634 21.11 -17.30 -34.61
C ARG A 634 22.54 -17.85 -34.70
N ALA A 635 23.00 -18.28 -35.87
CA ALA A 635 24.33 -18.88 -36.03
C ALA A 635 25.50 -17.90 -36.29
N HIS A 636 25.25 -16.63 -36.64
CA HIS A 636 26.31 -15.68 -37.03
C HIS A 636 26.37 -14.39 -36.18
N PHE A 637 25.35 -14.07 -35.35
CA PHE A 637 25.44 -12.94 -34.40
C PHE A 637 26.40 -13.17 -33.22
N GLN A 638 27.11 -14.30 -33.16
CA GLN A 638 28.23 -14.49 -32.23
C GLN A 638 29.46 -13.62 -32.54
N ASN A 639 29.50 -12.88 -33.67
CA ASN A 639 30.51 -11.86 -33.94
C ASN A 639 29.97 -10.75 -34.85
N GLY A 640 29.82 -9.52 -34.33
CA GLY A 640 29.52 -8.33 -35.12
C GLY A 640 28.54 -7.36 -34.46
N HIS A 641 29.01 -6.17 -34.09
CA HIS A 641 28.23 -5.17 -33.36
C HIS A 641 27.87 -3.98 -34.29
N VAL A 642 26.58 -3.74 -34.54
CA VAL A 642 26.04 -2.47 -35.07
C VAL A 642 24.59 -2.28 -34.59
N PRO A 643 24.16 -1.04 -34.24
CA PRO A 643 22.98 -0.85 -33.39
C PRO A 643 21.69 -0.50 -34.15
N PHE A 644 20.55 -0.86 -33.55
CA PHE A 644 19.30 -0.11 -33.68
C PHE A 644 19.15 0.82 -32.47
N PRO A 645 18.83 2.13 -32.65
CA PRO A 645 18.64 3.05 -31.54
C PRO A 645 17.21 2.96 -30.96
N GLY A 646 17.09 2.77 -29.65
CA GLY A 646 15.82 2.88 -28.92
C GLY A 646 15.55 1.72 -27.95
N ILE A 647 15.93 1.91 -26.68
CA ILE A 647 15.57 1.09 -25.50
C ILE A 647 15.94 -0.40 -25.61
N LYS A 648 17.06 -0.77 -24.99
CA LYS A 648 17.24 -2.15 -24.49
C LYS A 648 16.31 -2.32 -23.28
N THR A 649 15.43 -3.30 -23.27
CA THR A 649 14.73 -3.73 -22.04
C THR A 649 15.64 -4.61 -21.19
N TYR A 650 15.57 -4.45 -19.86
CA TYR A 650 16.28 -5.29 -18.90
C TYR A 650 15.82 -6.76 -18.97
N VAL A 651 16.76 -7.69 -18.74
CA VAL A 651 16.51 -9.13 -18.63
C VAL A 651 16.91 -9.59 -17.23
N ASP A 652 15.99 -10.18 -16.48
CA ASP A 652 16.30 -10.70 -15.15
C ASP A 652 17.22 -11.93 -15.26
N PRO A 653 18.43 -11.94 -14.66
CA PRO A 653 19.30 -13.11 -14.69
C PRO A 653 18.68 -14.38 -14.08
N ASP A 654 17.62 -14.26 -13.28
CA ASP A 654 16.90 -15.41 -12.72
C ASP A 654 16.08 -16.17 -13.78
N THR A 655 15.95 -15.68 -15.03
CA THR A 655 15.39 -16.46 -16.15
C THR A 655 16.37 -17.50 -16.72
N TYR A 656 17.58 -17.64 -16.15
CA TYR A 656 18.61 -18.58 -16.59
C TYR A 656 18.80 -19.69 -15.54
N GLU A 657 18.66 -20.95 -15.94
CA GLU A 657 18.81 -22.12 -15.05
C GLU A 657 20.21 -22.22 -14.41
N ASP A 658 21.25 -21.74 -15.10
CA ASP A 658 22.60 -21.54 -14.57
C ASP A 658 22.98 -20.05 -14.67
N PRO A 659 23.17 -19.32 -13.55
CA PRO A 659 23.64 -17.93 -13.61
C PRO A 659 25.04 -17.80 -14.23
N SER A 660 25.84 -18.87 -14.30
CA SER A 660 27.09 -18.88 -15.05
C SER A 660 26.88 -18.71 -16.57
N GLN A 661 25.66 -18.91 -17.08
CA GLN A 661 25.25 -18.55 -18.45
C GLN A 661 24.94 -17.04 -18.56
N ALA A 662 24.11 -16.49 -17.66
CA ALA A 662 23.82 -15.06 -17.62
C ALA A 662 25.09 -14.20 -17.45
N VAL A 663 26.06 -14.68 -16.68
CA VAL A 663 27.39 -14.04 -16.55
C VAL A 663 28.15 -14.03 -17.89
N ARG A 664 28.10 -15.11 -18.67
CA ARG A 664 28.77 -15.19 -19.98
C ARG A 664 28.11 -14.34 -21.07
N GLU A 665 26.82 -14.03 -20.92
CA GLU A 665 26.07 -13.21 -21.87
C GLU A 665 26.20 -11.71 -21.55
N PHE A 666 26.08 -11.33 -20.28
CA PHE A 666 26.07 -9.91 -19.88
C PHE A 666 27.40 -9.36 -19.38
N THR A 667 28.41 -10.20 -19.10
CA THR A 667 29.69 -9.74 -18.52
C THR A 667 30.90 -10.16 -19.36
N LYS A 668 32.02 -9.49 -19.11
CA LYS A 668 33.29 -9.69 -19.78
C LYS A 668 34.28 -10.42 -18.87
N GLU A 669 34.73 -11.61 -19.28
CA GLU A 669 35.79 -12.33 -18.55
C GLU A 669 37.12 -11.56 -18.65
N ILE A 670 37.79 -11.37 -17.51
CA ILE A 670 39.10 -10.74 -17.38
C ILE A 670 40.13 -11.83 -17.06
N ASP A 671 41.29 -11.76 -17.72
CA ASP A 671 42.46 -12.57 -17.40
C ASP A 671 43.07 -12.10 -16.06
N PRO A 672 43.23 -12.97 -15.04
CA PRO A 672 43.76 -12.58 -13.73
C PRO A 672 45.13 -11.87 -13.78
N SER A 673 45.97 -12.20 -14.77
CA SER A 673 47.29 -11.57 -14.95
C SER A 673 47.23 -10.07 -15.26
N ARG A 674 46.06 -9.55 -15.61
CA ARG A 674 45.82 -8.13 -15.92
C ARG A 674 45.33 -7.30 -14.73
N ILE A 675 45.17 -7.91 -13.56
CA ILE A 675 44.65 -7.27 -12.35
C ILE A 675 45.79 -7.15 -11.32
N ARG A 676 46.17 -5.92 -10.97
CA ARG A 676 47.08 -5.63 -9.85
C ARG A 676 46.27 -5.17 -8.64
N ILE A 677 45.97 -6.07 -7.72
CA ILE A 677 45.40 -5.73 -6.40
C ILE A 677 46.46 -4.95 -5.60
N GLU A 678 46.07 -3.85 -4.94
CA GLU A 678 46.98 -3.05 -4.11
C GLU A 678 46.66 -3.12 -2.60
N ARG A 679 45.42 -2.84 -2.22
CA ARG A 679 45.01 -2.77 -0.81
C ARG A 679 43.52 -3.09 -0.64
N VAL A 680 43.15 -3.64 0.52
CA VAL A 680 41.75 -3.75 0.93
C VAL A 680 41.21 -2.34 1.23
N ILE A 681 40.05 -2.02 0.68
CA ILE A 681 39.31 -0.75 0.92
C ILE A 681 38.01 -0.97 1.72
N GLY A 682 37.54 -2.21 1.83
CA GLY A 682 36.39 -2.57 2.67
C GLY A 682 36.11 -4.07 2.69
N ALA A 683 35.12 -4.48 3.48
CA ALA A 683 34.59 -5.84 3.50
C ALA A 683 33.06 -5.80 3.42
N GLY A 684 32.50 -6.64 2.55
CA GLY A 684 31.05 -6.80 2.34
C GLY A 684 30.60 -8.24 2.56
N GLU A 685 29.32 -8.52 2.26
CA GLU A 685 28.66 -9.81 2.52
C GLU A 685 29.39 -11.02 1.89
N PHE A 686 29.94 -10.86 0.69
CA PHE A 686 30.57 -11.94 -0.08
C PHE A 686 32.10 -12.06 0.14
N GLY A 687 32.75 -11.02 0.66
CA GLY A 687 34.19 -10.98 0.83
C GLY A 687 34.80 -9.60 0.91
N GLU A 688 36.07 -9.49 0.53
CA GLU A 688 36.83 -8.25 0.60
C GLU A 688 36.73 -7.45 -0.70
N VAL A 689 36.66 -6.14 -0.56
CA VAL A 689 36.73 -5.18 -1.66
C VAL A 689 38.11 -4.54 -1.61
N CYS A 690 38.84 -4.61 -2.73
CA CYS A 690 40.19 -4.06 -2.84
C CYS A 690 40.25 -2.98 -3.92
N SER A 691 41.11 -1.97 -3.75
CA SER A 691 41.53 -1.13 -4.88
C SER A 691 42.64 -1.83 -5.66
N GLY A 692 42.70 -1.55 -6.96
CA GLY A 692 43.76 -2.06 -7.82
C GLY A 692 43.74 -1.43 -9.21
N TRP A 693 44.55 -1.98 -10.10
CA TRP A 693 44.68 -1.53 -11.48
C TRP A 693 44.32 -2.64 -12.47
N LEU A 694 43.61 -2.27 -13.53
CA LEU A 694 43.28 -3.13 -14.65
C LEU A 694 44.09 -2.74 -15.89
N CYS A 695 44.93 -3.66 -16.35
CA CYS A 695 45.78 -3.50 -17.52
C CYS A 695 45.04 -3.94 -18.79
N THR A 696 44.23 -3.04 -19.36
CA THR A 696 43.56 -3.28 -20.65
C THR A 696 44.51 -3.08 -21.85
N PRO A 697 44.63 -4.04 -22.79
CA PRO A 697 45.49 -3.89 -23.96
C PRO A 697 45.18 -2.63 -24.77
N GLY A 698 46.21 -1.84 -25.10
CA GLY A 698 46.09 -0.64 -25.93
C GLY A 698 45.51 0.60 -25.23
N LYS A 699 45.37 0.60 -23.90
CA LYS A 699 44.96 1.77 -23.08
C LYS A 699 45.87 1.95 -21.86
N LYS A 700 45.75 3.10 -21.20
CA LYS A 700 46.37 3.40 -19.88
C LYS A 700 45.85 2.39 -18.83
N GLU A 701 46.65 2.12 -17.79
CA GLU A 701 46.16 1.42 -16.58
C GLU A 701 44.95 2.17 -16.00
N LEU A 702 43.91 1.42 -15.64
CA LEU A 702 42.65 1.94 -15.12
C LEU A 702 42.49 1.58 -13.64
N SER A 703 42.12 2.56 -12.81
CA SER A 703 41.82 2.33 -11.39
C SER A 703 40.49 1.58 -11.25
N VAL A 704 40.48 0.49 -10.47
CA VAL A 704 39.32 -0.39 -10.31
C VAL A 704 39.09 -0.79 -8.84
N ALA A 705 37.83 -1.02 -8.49
CA ALA A 705 37.44 -1.71 -7.27
C ALA A 705 37.15 -3.19 -7.59
N ILE A 706 37.72 -4.08 -6.80
CA ILE A 706 37.78 -5.52 -7.03
C ILE A 706 37.07 -6.21 -5.85
N LYS A 707 35.83 -6.65 -6.07
CA LYS A 707 35.04 -7.43 -5.10
C LYS A 707 35.48 -8.89 -5.22
N THR A 708 35.91 -9.52 -4.13
CA THR A 708 36.37 -10.92 -4.10
C THR A 708 35.39 -11.82 -3.37
N LEU A 709 35.23 -13.06 -3.83
CA LEU A 709 34.40 -14.08 -3.17
C LEU A 709 35.27 -14.93 -2.22
N LYS A 710 34.99 -14.89 -0.91
CA LYS A 710 35.77 -15.60 0.12
C LYS A 710 35.71 -17.13 -0.03
N GLY A 711 36.84 -17.80 0.14
CA GLY A 711 36.90 -19.27 0.13
C GLY A 711 36.00 -19.90 1.21
N GLY A 712 35.34 -21.01 0.89
CA GLY A 712 34.33 -21.63 1.75
C GLY A 712 32.91 -21.08 1.57
N TYR A 713 32.65 -20.31 0.51
CA TYR A 713 31.31 -19.84 0.15
C TYR A 713 30.30 -20.99 -0.06
N THR A 714 29.02 -20.72 0.18
CA THR A 714 27.93 -21.58 -0.28
C THR A 714 27.58 -21.32 -1.74
N GLU A 715 27.04 -22.31 -2.46
CA GLU A 715 26.55 -22.09 -3.84
C GLU A 715 25.46 -21.01 -3.91
N ARG A 716 24.69 -20.78 -2.84
CA ARG A 716 23.76 -19.65 -2.79
C ARG A 716 24.51 -18.32 -2.86
N GLN A 717 25.54 -18.12 -2.03
CA GLN A 717 26.36 -16.91 -2.07
C GLN A 717 27.10 -16.75 -3.40
N ARG A 718 27.57 -17.84 -4.01
CA ARG A 718 28.13 -17.81 -5.37
C ARG A 718 27.11 -17.33 -6.40
N ARG A 719 25.87 -17.83 -6.36
CA ARG A 719 24.80 -17.38 -7.27
C ARG A 719 24.42 -15.92 -7.04
N ASP A 720 24.20 -15.51 -5.79
CA ASP A 720 23.85 -14.13 -5.45
C ASP A 720 24.96 -13.14 -5.87
N PHE A 721 26.24 -13.49 -5.68
CA PHE A 721 27.40 -12.72 -6.15
C PHE A 721 27.48 -12.62 -7.68
N LEU A 722 27.32 -13.74 -8.39
CA LEU A 722 27.35 -13.75 -9.85
C LEU A 722 26.13 -13.01 -10.47
N ARG A 723 24.96 -13.10 -9.83
CA ARG A 723 23.75 -12.35 -10.20
C ARG A 723 23.97 -10.85 -10.16
N GLU A 724 24.63 -10.34 -9.13
CA GLU A 724 25.01 -8.92 -9.01
C GLU A 724 25.82 -8.44 -10.23
N ALA A 725 26.80 -9.23 -10.67
CA ALA A 725 27.58 -8.94 -11.88
C ALA A 725 26.74 -9.02 -13.17
N SER A 726 25.87 -10.02 -13.31
CA SER A 726 24.95 -10.16 -14.46
C SER A 726 23.92 -9.03 -14.58
N ILE A 727 23.63 -8.33 -13.48
CA ILE A 727 22.81 -7.11 -13.49
C ILE A 727 23.65 -5.91 -13.96
N MET A 728 24.79 -5.66 -13.31
CA MET A 728 25.66 -4.53 -13.65
C MET A 728 26.16 -4.58 -15.11
N GLY A 729 26.40 -5.78 -15.65
CA GLY A 729 26.83 -5.97 -17.04
C GLY A 729 25.80 -5.57 -18.11
N GLN A 730 24.53 -5.43 -17.76
CA GLN A 730 23.49 -4.93 -18.68
C GLN A 730 23.45 -3.40 -18.78
N PHE A 731 24.05 -2.70 -17.82
CA PHE A 731 23.92 -1.25 -17.66
C PHE A 731 25.08 -0.48 -18.31
N ASP A 732 24.73 0.59 -19.02
CA ASP A 732 25.66 1.50 -19.70
C ASP A 732 25.11 2.94 -19.58
N ASN A 733 25.52 3.63 -18.52
CA ASN A 733 25.07 4.98 -18.18
C ASN A 733 26.11 5.66 -17.25
N PRO A 734 26.45 6.95 -17.44
CA PRO A 734 27.48 7.62 -16.64
C PRO A 734 27.12 7.83 -15.16
N ASN A 735 25.85 7.65 -14.77
CA ASN A 735 25.36 7.74 -13.39
C ASN A 735 24.99 6.38 -12.78
N ILE A 736 25.45 5.28 -13.37
CA ILE A 736 25.37 3.91 -12.83
C ILE A 736 26.79 3.37 -12.68
N ILE A 737 27.07 2.62 -11.61
CA ILE A 737 28.40 2.02 -11.42
C ILE A 737 28.70 1.00 -12.53
N ARG A 738 29.82 1.20 -13.23
CA ARG A 738 30.14 0.43 -14.45
C ARG A 738 31.00 -0.80 -14.15
N LEU A 739 30.57 -1.94 -14.68
CA LEU A 739 31.31 -3.19 -14.66
C LEU A 739 32.42 -3.21 -15.74
N GLU A 740 33.67 -3.45 -15.34
CA GLU A 740 34.78 -3.70 -16.28
C GLU A 740 34.82 -5.16 -16.75
N GLY A 741 34.39 -6.06 -15.86
CA GLY A 741 34.30 -7.50 -16.10
C GLY A 741 34.36 -8.33 -14.82
N VAL A 742 34.54 -9.64 -14.99
CA VAL A 742 34.58 -10.65 -13.94
C VAL A 742 35.76 -11.58 -14.11
N VAL A 743 36.17 -12.25 -13.04
CA VAL A 743 37.09 -13.40 -13.07
C VAL A 743 36.29 -14.61 -12.59
N THR A 744 36.02 -15.58 -13.47
CA THR A 744 35.24 -16.79 -13.14
C THR A 744 35.96 -18.08 -13.48
N LYS A 745 36.90 -18.05 -14.43
CA LYS A 745 37.68 -19.22 -14.85
C LYS A 745 38.90 -19.41 -13.97
N SER A 746 38.84 -20.39 -13.08
CA SER A 746 40.06 -21.00 -12.53
C SER A 746 40.90 -21.57 -13.69
N LEU A 747 42.19 -21.25 -13.74
CA LEU A 747 43.12 -21.82 -14.72
C LEU A 747 43.29 -23.32 -14.46
N ALA A 748 42.52 -24.13 -15.18
CA ALA A 748 42.52 -25.59 -15.09
C ALA A 748 43.76 -26.19 -15.76
N GLY A 749 44.93 -25.99 -15.15
CA GLY A 749 46.21 -26.48 -15.63
C GLY A 749 47.39 -25.83 -14.90
N SER A 750 47.99 -26.58 -13.97
CA SER A 750 49.34 -26.34 -13.40
C SER A 750 49.66 -24.92 -12.88
N VAL A 751 49.20 -24.59 -11.66
CA VAL A 751 49.99 -23.98 -10.56
C VAL A 751 49.11 -23.93 -9.28
N PRO A 752 49.65 -24.20 -8.07
CA PRO A 752 48.85 -24.31 -6.86
C PRO A 752 48.52 -22.93 -6.21
N ALA A 753 47.63 -22.16 -6.85
CA ALA A 753 46.98 -21.00 -6.24
C ALA A 753 45.55 -20.87 -6.76
N THR A 754 44.55 -21.11 -5.91
CA THR A 754 43.13 -21.03 -6.28
C THR A 754 42.71 -19.56 -6.37
N ILE A 755 42.83 -18.97 -7.56
CA ILE A 755 42.41 -17.59 -7.82
C ILE A 755 40.90 -17.47 -7.50
N PRO A 756 40.48 -16.58 -6.57
CA PRO A 756 39.09 -16.46 -6.19
C PRO A 756 38.26 -15.82 -7.30
N VAL A 757 36.94 -16.03 -7.25
CA VAL A 757 36.00 -15.36 -8.17
C VAL A 757 36.00 -13.86 -7.85
N MET A 758 36.08 -13.01 -8.88
CA MET A 758 36.14 -11.55 -8.73
C MET A 758 35.09 -10.83 -9.59
N ILE A 759 34.61 -9.70 -9.10
CA ILE A 759 33.85 -8.71 -9.86
C ILE A 759 34.69 -7.43 -9.88
N VAL A 760 34.97 -6.90 -11.06
CA VAL A 760 35.81 -5.71 -11.27
C VAL A 760 34.93 -4.58 -11.79
N VAL A 761 34.75 -3.55 -10.96
CA VAL A 761 34.04 -2.31 -11.32
C VAL A 761 35.04 -1.14 -11.34
N GLU A 762 34.64 -0.03 -11.93
CA GLU A 762 35.42 1.21 -11.85
C GLU A 762 35.61 1.68 -10.39
N TYR A 763 36.77 2.27 -10.09
CA TYR A 763 37.04 2.84 -8.77
C TYR A 763 36.29 4.18 -8.62
N MET A 764 35.95 4.53 -7.37
CA MET A 764 35.20 5.74 -7.00
C MET A 764 35.89 6.37 -5.79
N GLU A 765 36.67 7.42 -6.03
CA GLU A 765 37.70 7.93 -5.09
C GLU A 765 37.14 8.37 -3.75
N ASN A 766 35.91 8.92 -3.74
CA ASN A 766 35.30 9.53 -2.57
C ASN A 766 34.40 8.55 -1.77
N GLY A 767 34.22 7.32 -2.24
CA GLY A 767 33.44 6.28 -1.56
C GLY A 767 31.93 6.53 -1.60
N SER A 768 31.20 6.12 -0.55
CA SER A 768 29.75 6.29 -0.48
C SER A 768 29.34 7.72 -0.10
N LEU A 769 28.29 8.21 -0.75
CA LEU A 769 27.83 9.60 -0.64
C LEU A 769 27.44 9.99 0.79
N ASP A 770 26.80 9.08 1.54
CA ASP A 770 26.44 9.30 2.96
C ASP A 770 27.66 9.59 3.86
N SER A 771 28.80 8.95 3.56
CA SER A 771 30.04 9.03 4.34
C SER A 771 30.98 10.09 3.76
N PHE A 772 30.81 10.46 2.50
CA PHE A 772 31.46 11.58 1.85
C PHE A 772 30.87 12.91 2.33
N LEU A 773 29.54 13.05 2.37
CA LEU A 773 28.84 14.26 2.85
C LEU A 773 29.18 14.56 4.31
N ARG A 774 29.11 13.56 5.20
CA ARG A 774 29.41 13.72 6.64
C ARG A 774 30.86 14.13 6.94
N LYS A 775 31.79 13.96 6.00
CA LYS A 775 33.19 14.44 6.09
C LYS A 775 33.37 15.87 5.58
N HIS A 776 32.36 16.42 4.91
CA HIS A 776 32.39 17.68 4.18
C HIS A 776 31.13 18.51 4.50
N ASP A 777 30.64 18.44 5.74
CA ASP A 777 29.44 19.15 6.21
C ASP A 777 29.60 20.66 5.97
N GLY A 778 28.62 21.26 5.30
CA GLY A 778 28.65 22.66 4.87
C GLY A 778 29.70 23.05 3.82
N HIS A 779 30.56 22.14 3.33
CA HIS A 779 31.64 22.50 2.39
C HIS A 779 31.18 22.64 0.92
N PHE A 780 30.05 22.04 0.54
CA PHE A 780 29.54 22.10 -0.83
C PHE A 780 28.59 23.27 -1.05
N THR A 781 28.71 23.94 -2.20
CA THR A 781 27.72 24.92 -2.64
C THR A 781 26.39 24.25 -3.02
N MET A 782 25.30 25.00 -2.88
CA MET A 782 23.94 24.55 -3.20
C MET A 782 23.83 23.96 -4.63
N ILE A 783 24.54 24.53 -5.60
CA ILE A 783 24.55 24.05 -7.00
C ILE A 783 25.30 22.72 -7.17
N GLN A 784 26.33 22.43 -6.35
CA GLN A 784 27.00 21.13 -6.35
C GLN A 784 26.10 20.03 -5.78
N LEU A 785 25.36 20.31 -4.70
CA LEU A 785 24.38 19.37 -4.14
C LEU A 785 23.25 19.06 -5.15
N VAL A 786 22.75 20.07 -5.88
CA VAL A 786 21.79 19.86 -6.98
C VAL A 786 22.42 19.05 -8.12
N GLY A 787 23.71 19.27 -8.44
CA GLY A 787 24.45 18.46 -9.42
C GLY A 787 24.53 16.97 -9.04
N MET A 788 24.84 16.67 -7.77
CA MET A 788 24.84 15.31 -7.22
C MET A 788 23.44 14.67 -7.36
N LEU A 789 22.39 15.36 -6.90
CA LEU A 789 21.00 14.89 -6.97
C LEU A 789 20.51 14.68 -8.42
N ARG A 790 20.92 15.55 -9.35
CA ARG A 790 20.65 15.43 -10.78
C ARG A 790 21.34 14.21 -11.39
N GLY A 791 22.57 13.91 -10.96
CA GLY A 791 23.28 12.68 -11.35
C GLY A 791 22.52 11.43 -10.92
N ILE A 792 22.11 11.36 -9.65
CA ILE A 792 21.35 10.22 -9.11
C ILE A 792 20.01 10.05 -9.86
N ALA A 793 19.28 11.15 -10.12
CA ALA A 793 18.04 11.11 -10.90
C ALA A 793 18.25 10.65 -12.35
N SER A 794 19.37 11.03 -12.97
CA SER A 794 19.78 10.62 -14.32
C SER A 794 20.04 9.11 -14.42
N GLY A 795 20.72 8.54 -13.42
CA GLY A 795 20.90 7.07 -13.31
C GLY A 795 19.57 6.35 -13.08
N MET A 796 18.74 6.85 -12.16
CA MET A 796 17.44 6.24 -11.86
C MET A 796 16.41 6.39 -13.00
N MET A 797 16.49 7.46 -13.80
CA MET A 797 15.74 7.58 -15.05
C MET A 797 16.11 6.47 -16.02
N TYR A 798 17.40 6.27 -16.27
CA TYR A 798 17.89 5.21 -17.13
C TYR A 798 17.42 3.81 -16.68
N LEU A 799 17.52 3.49 -15.38
CA LEU A 799 17.02 2.22 -14.84
C LEU A 799 15.50 2.07 -15.04
N SER A 800 14.72 3.12 -14.77
CA SER A 800 13.28 3.09 -14.98
C SER A 800 12.88 2.94 -16.46
N ASP A 801 13.62 3.55 -17.38
CA ASP A 801 13.33 3.53 -18.83
C ASP A 801 13.63 2.16 -19.46
N ILE A 802 14.58 1.39 -18.90
CA ILE A 802 14.83 -0.02 -19.28
C ILE A 802 13.95 -1.03 -18.53
N GLY A 803 13.11 -0.56 -17.58
CA GLY A 803 12.18 -1.38 -16.80
C GLY A 803 12.75 -1.98 -15.50
N PHE A 804 13.93 -1.56 -15.05
CA PHE A 804 14.57 -2.02 -13.83
C PHE A 804 14.10 -1.24 -12.58
N VAL A 805 14.08 -1.90 -11.42
CA VAL A 805 13.66 -1.32 -10.12
C VAL A 805 14.72 -1.65 -9.06
N HIS A 806 15.27 -0.62 -8.42
CA HIS A 806 16.43 -0.68 -7.53
C HIS A 806 16.11 -1.21 -6.13
N ARG A 807 14.97 -0.79 -5.56
CA ARG A 807 14.41 -1.23 -4.26
C ARG A 807 15.19 -0.84 -3.00
N ASP A 808 16.52 -0.72 -3.06
CA ASP A 808 17.34 -0.11 -2.00
C ASP A 808 18.15 1.09 -2.51
N LEU A 809 17.43 2.17 -2.89
CA LEU A 809 18.04 3.44 -3.24
C LEU A 809 18.20 4.31 -1.98
N ALA A 810 19.44 4.53 -1.56
CA ALA A 810 19.83 5.26 -0.36
C ALA A 810 21.20 5.93 -0.58
N ALA A 811 21.54 7.01 0.13
CA ALA A 811 22.83 7.71 -0.04
C ALA A 811 24.05 6.81 0.19
N ARG A 812 23.96 5.79 1.05
CA ARG A 812 25.00 4.77 1.25
C ARG A 812 25.28 3.88 0.03
N ASN A 813 24.29 3.76 -0.87
CA ASN A 813 24.36 2.95 -2.10
C ASN A 813 24.63 3.85 -3.34
N ILE A 814 24.95 5.13 -3.13
CA ILE A 814 25.49 6.03 -4.16
C ILE A 814 26.99 6.17 -3.93
N LEU A 815 27.79 5.98 -4.99
CA LEU A 815 29.23 6.19 -4.97
C LEU A 815 29.60 7.52 -5.65
N VAL A 816 30.70 8.13 -5.22
CA VAL A 816 31.17 9.45 -5.69
C VAL A 816 32.61 9.35 -6.19
N ASP A 817 32.88 9.90 -7.39
CA ASP A 817 34.24 9.97 -7.97
C ASP A 817 34.96 11.27 -7.61
N GLU A 818 36.22 11.42 -8.03
CA GLU A 818 37.01 12.66 -7.87
C GLU A 818 36.30 13.91 -8.43
N GLY A 819 35.48 13.75 -9.47
CA GLY A 819 34.73 14.83 -10.13
C GLY A 819 33.39 15.19 -9.48
N LEU A 820 33.07 14.63 -8.30
CA LEU A 820 31.77 14.72 -7.61
C LEU A 820 30.60 14.07 -8.39
N VAL A 821 30.88 13.22 -9.39
CA VAL A 821 29.83 12.52 -10.14
C VAL A 821 29.28 11.38 -9.27
N CYS A 822 27.99 11.48 -8.94
CA CYS A 822 27.27 10.45 -8.23
C CYS A 822 26.83 9.32 -9.18
N LYS A 823 27.08 8.07 -8.77
CA LYS A 823 26.67 6.85 -9.49
C LYS A 823 25.90 5.91 -8.56
N VAL A 824 24.79 5.37 -9.05
CA VAL A 824 23.97 4.39 -8.31
C VAL A 824 24.64 3.01 -8.31
N SER A 825 24.62 2.31 -7.18
CA SER A 825 25.28 1.01 -6.95
C SER A 825 24.50 0.12 -5.96
N ASP A 826 25.02 -1.09 -5.72
CA ASP A 826 24.42 -2.16 -4.91
C ASP A 826 23.02 -2.64 -5.37
N PHE A 827 23.05 -3.60 -6.29
CA PHE A 827 21.86 -4.22 -6.88
C PHE A 827 21.41 -5.51 -6.18
N GLY A 828 21.98 -5.85 -5.01
CA GLY A 828 21.79 -7.16 -4.36
C GLY A 828 20.35 -7.52 -3.94
N MET A 829 19.48 -6.52 -3.78
CA MET A 829 18.10 -6.68 -3.28
C MET A 829 17.02 -6.91 -4.38
N SER A 830 17.42 -7.05 -5.64
CA SER A 830 16.57 -6.99 -6.84
C SER A 830 15.83 -8.29 -7.22
N ARG A 831 15.28 -9.05 -6.26
CA ARG A 831 14.59 -10.35 -6.52
C ARG A 831 13.12 -10.22 -6.90
N VAL A 832 12.63 -10.97 -7.90
CA VAL A 832 11.18 -11.13 -8.16
C VAL A 832 10.53 -11.97 -7.03
N LEU A 833 9.21 -11.86 -6.88
CA LEU A 833 8.42 -12.59 -5.88
C LEU A 833 7.77 -13.82 -6.53
N GLU A 834 7.86 -14.96 -5.86
CA GLU A 834 7.05 -16.15 -6.14
C GLU A 834 5.90 -16.24 -5.11
N ASP A 835 4.76 -16.78 -5.51
CA ASP A 835 3.55 -16.87 -4.68
C ASP A 835 3.51 -18.15 -3.82
N ASP A 836 3.52 -17.99 -2.49
CA ASP A 836 3.16 -19.03 -1.51
C ASP A 836 2.33 -18.40 -0.37
N PRO A 837 1.09 -18.85 -0.07
CA PRO A 837 0.18 -18.11 0.81
C PRO A 837 0.46 -18.17 2.32
N ASP A 838 1.13 -19.21 2.83
CA ASP A 838 1.04 -19.63 4.24
C ASP A 838 2.28 -19.34 5.12
N ALA A 839 2.91 -18.16 4.96
CA ALA A 839 4.07 -17.75 5.78
C ALA A 839 3.99 -16.30 6.30
N ALA A 840 3.55 -16.12 7.54
CA ALA A 840 3.56 -14.82 8.22
C ALA A 840 4.84 -14.58 9.06
N TYR A 841 5.39 -13.36 8.98
CA TYR A 841 6.43 -12.80 9.88
C TYR A 841 7.82 -13.46 9.96
N THR A 842 8.24 -14.26 8.97
CA THR A 842 9.62 -14.14 8.45
C THR A 842 9.59 -13.98 6.94
N THR A 843 10.54 -13.21 6.38
CA THR A 843 10.40 -12.70 5.01
C THR A 843 10.99 -13.66 3.97
N THR A 844 10.14 -14.22 3.11
CA THR A 844 10.48 -15.04 1.93
C THR A 844 11.24 -14.27 0.82
N GLY A 845 11.98 -13.21 1.18
CA GLY A 845 12.69 -12.34 0.23
C GLY A 845 13.73 -11.39 0.83
N GLY A 846 14.14 -11.54 2.10
CA GLY A 846 15.24 -10.76 2.69
C GLY A 846 14.83 -9.45 3.41
N LYS A 847 15.84 -8.68 3.84
CA LYS A 847 15.74 -7.47 4.68
C LYS A 847 15.27 -6.27 3.85
N ILE A 848 14.29 -5.50 4.33
CA ILE A 848 13.83 -4.27 3.66
C ILE A 848 14.41 -3.02 4.35
N PRO A 849 14.92 -2.02 3.61
CA PRO A 849 15.47 -0.76 4.14
C PRO A 849 14.34 0.22 4.52
N ILE A 850 13.60 -0.09 5.59
CA ILE A 850 12.32 0.56 5.97
C ILE A 850 12.28 2.08 5.80
N ARG A 851 13.30 2.83 6.26
CA ARG A 851 13.32 4.31 6.24
C ARG A 851 13.34 4.92 4.83
N TRP A 852 13.86 4.19 3.86
CA TRP A 852 13.90 4.59 2.45
C TRP A 852 12.71 4.02 1.66
N THR A 853 11.99 3.03 2.20
CA THR A 853 11.01 2.25 1.45
C THR A 853 9.64 2.95 1.41
N ALA A 854 8.98 2.93 0.25
CA ALA A 854 7.62 3.46 0.07
C ALA A 854 6.56 2.66 0.86
N PRO A 855 5.47 3.30 1.34
CA PRO A 855 4.46 2.63 2.17
C PRO A 855 3.80 1.41 1.49
N GLU A 856 3.61 1.44 0.16
CA GLU A 856 3.06 0.31 -0.58
C GLU A 856 4.05 -0.85 -0.76
N ALA A 857 5.35 -0.57 -0.72
CA ALA A 857 6.41 -1.59 -0.77
C ALA A 857 6.69 -2.18 0.63
N ILE A 858 6.55 -1.39 1.70
CA ILE A 858 6.52 -1.87 3.09
C ILE A 858 5.31 -2.80 3.31
N THR A 859 4.10 -2.30 3.01
CA THR A 859 2.84 -2.97 3.39
C THR A 859 2.45 -4.11 2.47
N TYR A 860 2.66 -3.97 1.16
CA TYR A 860 2.16 -4.92 0.15
C TYR A 860 3.25 -5.55 -0.71
N ARG A 861 4.55 -5.34 -0.39
CA ARG A 861 5.71 -5.81 -1.19
C ARG A 861 5.74 -5.30 -2.65
N LYS A 862 4.94 -4.27 -2.99
CA LYS A 862 4.74 -3.78 -4.37
C LYS A 862 5.81 -2.76 -4.78
N PHE A 863 6.98 -3.25 -5.14
CA PHE A 863 8.06 -2.44 -5.73
C PHE A 863 7.73 -1.99 -7.17
N SER A 864 8.16 -0.79 -7.54
CA SER A 864 8.05 -0.20 -8.89
C SER A 864 8.95 1.04 -9.00
N SER A 865 9.14 1.61 -10.20
CA SER A 865 9.86 2.89 -10.34
C SER A 865 9.28 4.00 -9.44
N ALA A 866 7.97 3.99 -9.20
CA ALA A 866 7.30 4.94 -8.30
C ALA A 866 7.62 4.69 -6.81
N SER A 867 8.00 3.48 -6.39
CA SER A 867 8.54 3.25 -5.04
C SER A 867 9.99 3.72 -4.94
N ASP A 868 10.79 3.58 -6.01
CA ASP A 868 12.14 4.13 -6.03
C ASP A 868 12.15 5.67 -6.06
N VAL A 869 11.14 6.34 -6.63
CA VAL A 869 10.96 7.80 -6.54
C VAL A 869 10.76 8.25 -5.09
N TRP A 870 10.03 7.48 -4.27
CA TRP A 870 9.91 7.76 -2.84
C TRP A 870 11.28 7.66 -2.15
N SER A 871 12.03 6.60 -2.43
CA SER A 871 13.40 6.39 -1.94
C SER A 871 14.33 7.54 -2.36
N TYR A 872 14.21 8.00 -3.61
CA TYR A 872 14.93 9.18 -4.12
C TYR A 872 14.57 10.46 -3.35
N GLY A 873 13.31 10.64 -2.94
CA GLY A 873 12.93 11.73 -2.03
C GLY A 873 13.65 11.66 -0.69
N ILE A 874 13.88 10.47 -0.15
CA ILE A 874 14.70 10.28 1.06
C ILE A 874 16.18 10.57 0.79
N VAL A 875 16.72 10.18 -0.38
CA VAL A 875 18.10 10.54 -0.78
C VAL A 875 18.25 12.06 -0.99
N MET A 876 17.24 12.75 -1.53
CA MET A 876 17.21 14.22 -1.57
C MET A 876 17.32 14.83 -0.17
N TRP A 877 16.62 14.25 0.82
CA TRP A 877 16.75 14.68 2.21
C TRP A 877 18.17 14.40 2.75
N GLU A 878 18.69 13.19 2.58
CA GLU A 878 20.05 12.80 3.02
C GLU A 878 21.14 13.72 2.46
N VAL A 879 21.05 14.12 1.17
CA VAL A 879 22.02 15.06 0.57
C VAL A 879 21.89 16.46 1.15
N MET A 880 20.66 16.94 1.35
CA MET A 880 20.41 18.27 1.92
C MET A 880 20.67 18.35 3.43
N SER A 881 20.74 17.22 4.12
CA SER A 881 21.12 17.10 5.54
C SER A 881 22.55 16.57 5.74
N TYR A 882 23.42 16.68 4.72
CA TYR A 882 24.82 16.22 4.72
C TYR A 882 25.05 14.80 5.30
N GLY A 883 24.10 13.89 5.09
CA GLY A 883 24.15 12.51 5.55
C GLY A 883 23.62 12.26 6.97
N GLU A 884 22.84 13.17 7.57
CA GLU A 884 22.00 12.83 8.73
C GLU A 884 21.15 11.57 8.46
N ARG A 885 20.88 10.78 9.50
CA ARG A 885 20.09 9.55 9.44
C ARG A 885 18.60 9.86 9.23
N PRO A 886 17.93 9.38 8.16
CA PRO A 886 16.50 9.59 7.96
C PRO A 886 15.66 9.12 9.14
N TYR A 887 14.76 9.98 9.61
CA TYR A 887 13.92 9.80 10.82
C TYR A 887 14.70 9.65 12.14
N TRP A 888 15.99 10.00 12.17
CA TRP A 888 16.85 10.01 13.36
C TRP A 888 16.72 8.71 14.19
N GLU A 889 16.52 8.81 15.50
CA GLU A 889 16.46 7.66 16.42
C GLU A 889 15.05 7.06 16.63
N MET A 890 14.05 7.44 15.82
CA MET A 890 12.78 6.71 15.76
C MET A 890 13.03 5.23 15.44
N SER A 891 12.30 4.28 16.05
CA SER A 891 12.43 2.88 15.65
C SER A 891 11.87 2.66 14.23
N ASN A 892 12.25 1.57 13.58
CA ASN A 892 11.68 1.25 12.27
C ASN A 892 10.15 1.04 12.34
N GLN A 893 9.59 0.67 13.49
CA GLN A 893 8.14 0.56 13.70
C GLN A 893 7.48 1.96 13.77
N ASP A 894 8.08 2.90 14.51
CA ASP A 894 7.59 4.27 14.62
C ASP A 894 7.61 5.00 13.29
N VAL A 895 8.62 4.71 12.46
CA VAL A 895 8.73 5.23 11.08
C VAL A 895 7.57 4.72 10.21
N ILE A 896 7.23 3.42 10.28
CA ILE A 896 6.08 2.85 9.54
C ILE A 896 4.78 3.52 9.98
N LEU A 897 4.53 3.60 11.29
CA LEU A 897 3.33 4.23 11.86
C LEU A 897 3.21 5.69 11.44
N SER A 898 4.29 6.47 11.59
CA SER A 898 4.32 7.89 11.24
C SER A 898 4.10 8.13 9.73
N ILE A 899 4.70 7.31 8.86
CA ILE A 899 4.50 7.40 7.40
C ILE A 899 3.03 7.16 7.03
N GLU A 900 2.38 6.18 7.68
CA GLU A 900 0.97 5.86 7.47
C GLU A 900 0.02 6.94 8.01
N GLU A 901 0.32 7.53 9.17
CA GLU A 901 -0.33 8.71 9.75
C GLU A 901 -0.14 9.99 8.90
N GLY A 902 0.75 9.96 7.90
CA GLY A 902 0.97 11.06 6.96
C GLY A 902 2.16 11.96 7.29
N TYR A 903 2.90 11.70 8.37
CA TYR A 903 4.14 12.43 8.69
C TYR A 903 5.18 12.27 7.57
N ARG A 904 5.92 13.35 7.31
CA ARG A 904 7.05 13.41 6.37
C ARG A 904 8.22 14.11 7.03
N LEU A 905 9.43 13.90 6.52
CA LEU A 905 10.62 14.57 7.03
C LEU A 905 10.53 16.09 6.73
N PRO A 906 10.84 16.97 7.69
CA PRO A 906 10.89 18.41 7.45
C PRO A 906 12.10 18.78 6.60
N ALA A 907 12.07 19.96 5.99
CA ALA A 907 13.21 20.53 5.29
C ALA A 907 14.47 20.60 6.18
N PRO A 908 15.64 20.17 5.68
CA PRO A 908 16.92 20.48 6.31
C PRO A 908 17.17 22.00 6.36
N VAL A 909 17.97 22.45 7.33
CA VAL A 909 18.34 23.87 7.48
C VAL A 909 19.08 24.36 6.24
N GLY A 910 18.71 25.52 5.71
CA GLY A 910 19.29 26.03 4.47
C GLY A 910 18.87 25.27 3.20
N CYS A 911 17.82 24.45 3.25
CA CYS A 911 17.26 23.82 2.06
C CYS A 911 16.40 24.83 1.26
N PRO A 912 16.62 24.98 -0.07
CA PRO A 912 15.75 25.78 -0.94
C PRO A 912 14.35 25.19 -1.06
N VAL A 913 13.33 26.05 -1.06
CA VAL A 913 11.91 25.64 -1.09
C VAL A 913 11.58 24.72 -2.26
N ALA A 914 12.12 25.00 -3.44
CA ALA A 914 11.88 24.20 -4.65
C ALA A 914 12.29 22.73 -4.48
N LEU A 915 13.35 22.44 -3.72
CA LEU A 915 13.80 21.07 -3.47
C LEU A 915 12.94 20.36 -2.43
N HIS A 916 12.59 21.03 -1.33
CA HIS A 916 11.69 20.46 -0.33
C HIS A 916 10.28 20.18 -0.90
N GLN A 917 9.76 21.07 -1.74
CA GLN A 917 8.51 20.83 -2.48
C GLN A 917 8.60 19.58 -3.36
N LEU A 918 9.73 19.35 -4.05
CA LEU A 918 9.94 18.12 -4.81
C LEU A 918 10.05 16.87 -3.90
N MET A 919 10.66 16.94 -2.72
CA MET A 919 10.63 15.84 -1.75
C MET A 919 9.18 15.47 -1.37
N LEU A 920 8.31 16.46 -1.10
CA LEU A 920 6.90 16.25 -0.78
C LEU A 920 6.08 15.68 -1.96
N LEU A 921 6.47 15.95 -3.21
CA LEU A 921 5.92 15.31 -4.40
C LEU A 921 6.40 13.85 -4.55
N CYS A 922 7.66 13.56 -4.22
CA CYS A 922 8.19 12.19 -4.15
C CYS A 922 7.50 11.36 -3.05
N TRP A 923 7.11 11.96 -1.92
CA TRP A 923 6.49 11.28 -0.78
C TRP A 923 4.94 11.29 -0.77
N GLN A 924 4.29 11.45 -1.93
CA GLN A 924 2.84 11.27 -2.05
C GLN A 924 2.43 9.84 -1.67
N LYS A 925 1.38 9.69 -0.85
CA LYS A 925 0.91 8.35 -0.40
C LYS A 925 0.38 7.52 -1.57
N ASP A 926 -0.32 8.16 -2.50
CA ASP A 926 -0.68 7.58 -3.80
C ASP A 926 0.54 7.59 -4.75
N ARG A 927 1.00 6.39 -5.11
CA ARG A 927 2.10 6.18 -6.07
C ARG A 927 1.85 6.82 -7.44
N GLY A 928 0.58 6.98 -7.86
CA GLY A 928 0.19 7.58 -9.13
C GLY A 928 0.34 9.10 -9.18
N ARG A 929 0.57 9.75 -8.03
CA ARG A 929 0.78 11.21 -7.91
C ARG A 929 2.26 11.61 -7.79
N ARG A 930 3.17 10.63 -7.72
CA ARG A 930 4.62 10.89 -7.65
C ARG A 930 5.14 11.24 -9.04
N PRO A 931 6.10 12.16 -9.18
CA PRO A 931 6.75 12.45 -10.47
C PRO A 931 7.52 11.22 -10.97
N ARG A 932 7.70 11.06 -12.29
CA ARG A 932 8.62 10.04 -12.82
C ARG A 932 10.03 10.61 -12.84
N PHE A 933 11.05 9.77 -12.92
CA PHE A 933 12.44 10.23 -12.92
C PHE A 933 12.78 11.20 -14.07
N GLY A 934 12.17 11.08 -15.25
CA GLY A 934 12.31 12.09 -16.32
C GLY A 934 11.72 13.46 -15.96
N ASP A 935 10.62 13.48 -15.20
CA ASP A 935 10.01 14.72 -14.69
C ASP A 935 10.92 15.35 -13.61
N VAL A 936 11.54 14.53 -12.76
CA VAL A 936 12.55 14.91 -11.75
C VAL A 936 13.83 15.48 -12.40
N VAL A 937 14.41 14.81 -13.39
CA VAL A 937 15.60 15.31 -14.11
C VAL A 937 15.30 16.64 -14.80
N SER A 938 14.12 16.78 -15.42
CA SER A 938 13.66 18.04 -16.02
C SER A 938 13.53 19.18 -14.99
N PHE A 939 13.15 18.87 -13.75
CA PHE A 939 13.11 19.83 -12.64
C PHE A 939 14.51 20.24 -12.18
N MET A 940 15.41 19.28 -11.94
CA MET A 940 16.80 19.58 -11.55
C MET A 940 17.54 20.38 -12.62
N ASP A 941 17.37 20.03 -13.89
CA ASP A 941 17.96 20.78 -15.01
C ASP A 941 17.41 22.22 -15.12
N LYS A 942 16.19 22.50 -14.64
CA LYS A 942 15.67 23.88 -14.54
C LYS A 942 16.35 24.65 -13.41
N LEU A 943 16.55 24.03 -12.24
CA LEU A 943 17.28 24.64 -11.12
C LEU A 943 18.74 24.93 -11.46
N ILE A 944 19.40 24.03 -12.20
CA ILE A 944 20.78 24.25 -12.68
C ILE A 944 20.85 25.39 -13.70
N ARG A 945 19.88 25.48 -14.63
CA ARG A 945 19.81 26.57 -15.62
C ARG A 945 19.37 27.91 -15.04
N ASN A 946 18.65 27.92 -13.91
CA ASN A 946 18.27 29.14 -13.20
C ASN A 946 18.54 29.02 -11.69
N PRO A 947 19.80 29.24 -11.24
CA PRO A 947 20.16 29.17 -9.83
C PRO A 947 19.45 30.20 -8.93
N SER A 948 18.78 31.23 -9.48
CA SER A 948 18.00 32.16 -8.65
C SER A 948 16.85 31.47 -7.90
N CYS A 949 16.31 30.37 -8.46
CA CYS A 949 15.31 29.51 -7.79
C CYS A 949 15.87 28.73 -6.58
N LEU A 950 17.18 28.78 -6.34
CA LEU A 950 17.84 28.18 -5.18
C LEU A 950 18.14 29.22 -4.07
N LEU A 951 17.90 30.51 -4.31
CA LEU A 951 18.18 31.58 -3.35
C LEU A 951 17.12 31.68 -2.25
N THR A 952 15.87 31.31 -2.52
CA THR A 952 14.78 31.33 -1.52
C THR A 952 14.84 30.06 -0.67
N LEU A 953 15.42 30.19 0.53
CA LEU A 953 15.47 29.11 1.51
C LEU A 953 14.10 28.92 2.14
N VAL A 954 13.84 27.74 2.72
CA VAL A 954 12.63 27.51 3.52
C VAL A 954 12.54 28.50 4.69
N ASP A 955 13.68 28.89 5.25
CA ASP A 955 13.76 29.88 6.31
C ASP A 955 13.36 31.31 5.86
N ASP A 956 13.55 31.65 4.56
CA ASP A 956 13.21 32.96 3.99
C ASP A 956 11.75 33.07 3.54
N VAL A 957 11.17 31.99 3.00
CA VAL A 957 9.79 31.98 2.45
C VAL A 957 8.71 32.06 3.53
N HIS A 958 9.09 32.00 4.81
CA HIS A 958 8.21 32.41 5.92
C HIS A 958 8.05 33.94 6.03
N GLY A 959 8.70 34.73 5.17
CA GLY A 959 8.44 36.15 4.95
C GLY A 959 7.48 36.42 3.77
N PHE A 960 6.22 36.71 4.10
CA PHE A 960 5.20 37.38 3.27
C PHE A 960 4.73 36.76 1.92
N PRO A 961 3.42 36.44 1.86
CA PRO A 961 2.60 36.65 0.67
C PRO A 961 1.72 37.93 0.82
N GLU A 962 1.66 38.78 -0.20
CA GLU A 962 0.79 39.96 -0.22
C GLU A 962 -0.65 39.64 -0.68
N SER A 963 -1.43 38.89 0.11
CA SER A 963 -2.92 38.98 0.12
C SER A 963 -3.54 38.17 1.26
N PRO A 964 -4.68 38.60 1.85
CA PRO A 964 -5.26 37.97 3.05
C PRO A 964 -6.40 36.97 2.78
N GLU A 965 -6.62 36.50 1.55
CA GLU A 965 -7.85 35.77 1.18
C GLU A 965 -7.71 34.23 1.02
N ASP A 966 -6.49 33.68 0.92
CA ASP A 966 -6.25 32.23 0.75
C ASP A 966 -5.28 31.69 1.84
N MET A 967 -5.73 31.61 3.10
CA MET A 967 -4.98 31.00 4.21
C MET A 967 -5.86 30.06 5.04
N PRO A 968 -5.41 28.82 5.35
CA PRO A 968 -6.17 27.87 6.17
C PRO A 968 -6.08 28.22 7.67
N ASP A 969 -7.11 27.85 8.43
CA ASP A 969 -7.21 28.09 9.88
C ASP A 969 -6.02 27.47 10.65
N TYR A 970 -5.21 28.33 11.28
CA TYR A 970 -4.19 27.92 12.24
C TYR A 970 -4.78 27.75 13.64
N PRO A 971 -4.44 26.68 14.38
CA PRO A 971 -4.86 26.54 15.76
C PRO A 971 -4.20 27.60 16.64
N LEU A 972 -5.01 28.29 17.45
CA LEU A 972 -4.55 29.20 18.50
C LEU A 972 -4.01 28.39 19.69
N PHE A 973 -2.74 28.58 20.03
CA PHE A 973 -2.12 27.95 21.20
C PHE A 973 -2.50 28.73 22.47
N ILE A 974 -2.95 28.01 23.51
CA ILE A 974 -3.44 28.62 24.76
C ILE A 974 -2.31 28.81 25.78
N SER A 975 -1.24 28.00 25.70
CA SER A 975 -0.05 28.14 26.55
C SER A 975 1.24 27.69 25.85
N VAL A 976 2.38 28.06 26.42
CA VAL A 976 3.71 27.55 26.04
C VAL A 976 3.75 26.01 26.12
N GLY A 977 2.97 25.41 27.03
CA GLY A 977 2.84 23.97 27.16
C GLY A 977 2.14 23.32 25.96
N ASP A 978 1.04 23.90 25.49
CA ASP A 978 0.27 23.37 24.34
C ASP A 978 1.04 23.56 23.03
N TRP A 979 1.74 24.70 22.91
CA TRP A 979 2.65 24.96 21.81
C TRP A 979 3.80 23.92 21.76
N LEU A 980 4.52 23.70 22.87
CA LEU A 980 5.56 22.66 22.95
C LEU A 980 5.02 21.24 22.69
N ASP A 981 3.80 20.92 23.12
CA ASP A 981 3.15 19.63 22.80
C ASP A 981 2.88 19.49 21.29
N SER A 982 2.38 20.55 20.63
CA SER A 982 2.06 20.54 19.20
C SER A 982 3.28 20.22 18.34
N ILE A 983 4.46 20.73 18.72
CA ILE A 983 5.73 20.43 18.06
C ILE A 983 6.47 19.21 18.65
N LYS A 984 5.81 18.40 19.49
CA LYS A 984 6.39 17.22 20.16
C LYS A 984 7.69 17.51 20.95
N MET A 985 7.87 18.74 21.45
CA MET A 985 8.99 19.20 22.30
C MET A 985 8.60 19.32 23.79
N SER A 986 7.52 18.63 24.17
CA SER A 986 6.89 18.63 25.51
C SER A 986 7.85 18.39 26.68
N GLN A 987 8.91 17.61 26.46
CA GLN A 987 9.98 17.33 27.42
C GLN A 987 10.71 18.58 27.93
N TYR A 988 10.69 19.70 27.18
CA TYR A 988 11.35 20.95 27.56
C TYR A 988 10.44 21.96 28.29
N LYS A 989 9.19 21.60 28.63
CA LYS A 989 8.28 22.51 29.37
C LYS A 989 8.90 23.03 30.65
N ASN A 990 9.56 22.17 31.43
CA ASN A 990 10.19 22.55 32.69
C ASN A 990 11.37 23.52 32.47
N ASN A 991 12.17 23.31 31.42
CA ASN A 991 13.27 24.19 31.03
C ASN A 991 12.79 25.61 30.70
N PHE A 992 11.70 25.72 29.93
CA PHE A 992 11.08 27.00 29.59
C PHE A 992 10.53 27.71 30.84
N ILE A 993 9.81 26.98 31.69
CA ILE A 993 9.22 27.53 32.93
C ILE A 993 10.31 27.98 33.91
N ALA A 994 11.35 27.18 34.14
CA ALA A 994 12.45 27.49 35.05
C ALA A 994 13.26 28.73 34.61
N ALA A 995 13.33 28.98 33.30
CA ALA A 995 13.96 30.17 32.73
C ALA A 995 13.00 31.37 32.58
N GLY A 996 11.77 31.28 33.10
CA GLY A 996 10.78 32.37 33.10
C GLY A 996 9.94 32.50 31.82
N TYR A 997 10.21 31.70 30.77
CA TYR A 997 9.48 31.69 29.50
C TYR A 997 8.11 31.00 29.63
N THR A 998 7.22 31.66 30.38
CA THR A 998 5.90 31.16 30.79
C THR A 998 4.76 31.67 29.89
N THR A 999 4.99 32.73 29.11
CA THR A 999 4.02 33.30 28.16
C THR A 999 4.47 33.08 26.72
N LEU A 1000 3.52 32.91 25.79
CA LEU A 1000 3.82 32.76 24.37
C LEU A 1000 4.50 34.01 23.80
N ASP A 1001 4.22 35.20 24.32
CA ASP A 1001 4.93 36.45 24.01
C ASP A 1001 6.41 36.36 24.35
N SER A 1002 6.76 35.90 25.57
CA SER A 1002 8.16 35.77 25.99
C SER A 1002 8.92 34.76 25.12
N VAL A 1003 8.27 33.64 24.80
CA VAL A 1003 8.78 32.61 23.87
C VAL A 1003 8.99 33.17 22.47
N SER A 1004 8.08 34.02 21.99
CA SER A 1004 8.21 34.64 20.66
C SER A 1004 9.51 35.47 20.54
N THR A 1005 10.05 36.01 21.64
CA THR A 1005 11.26 36.84 21.61
C THR A 1005 12.58 36.06 21.65
N MET A 1006 12.56 34.75 21.90
CA MET A 1006 13.77 33.95 22.16
C MET A 1006 14.71 33.80 20.96
N SER A 1007 16.01 33.75 21.23
CA SER A 1007 17.06 33.36 20.28
C SER A 1007 17.49 31.89 20.42
N ILE A 1008 18.26 31.38 19.46
CA ILE A 1008 18.85 30.02 19.54
C ILE A 1008 19.80 29.86 20.74
N ASP A 1009 20.47 30.94 21.17
CA ASP A 1009 21.39 30.91 22.30
C ASP A 1009 20.67 30.96 23.65
N ASP A 1010 19.46 31.54 23.71
CA ASP A 1010 18.60 31.41 24.88
C ASP A 1010 18.06 29.98 25.00
N ILE A 1011 17.65 29.37 23.89
CA ILE A 1011 17.22 27.95 23.85
C ILE A 1011 18.36 27.00 24.30
N ARG A 1012 19.62 27.35 24.00
CA ARG A 1012 20.80 26.65 24.54
C ARG A 1012 20.98 26.88 26.04
N ARG A 1013 20.89 28.13 26.51
CA ARG A 1013 21.03 28.51 27.93
C ARG A 1013 20.02 27.82 28.84
N ILE A 1014 18.79 27.58 28.37
CA ILE A 1014 17.77 26.84 29.13
C ILE A 1014 18.00 25.31 29.12
N GLY A 1015 19.10 24.80 28.56
CA GLY A 1015 19.47 23.39 28.62
C GLY A 1015 18.90 22.51 27.49
N VAL A 1016 18.42 23.07 26.38
CA VAL A 1016 18.12 22.27 25.18
C VAL A 1016 19.44 21.90 24.48
N SER A 1017 20.11 20.85 24.94
CA SER A 1017 21.41 20.42 24.42
C SER A 1017 21.37 19.85 22.99
N LEU A 1018 20.27 19.19 22.62
CA LEU A 1018 20.15 18.50 21.33
C LEU A 1018 19.85 19.48 20.17
N ILE A 1019 20.78 19.59 19.22
CA ILE A 1019 20.72 20.54 18.09
C ILE A 1019 19.43 20.39 17.25
N GLY A 1020 18.96 19.17 17.00
CA GLY A 1020 17.69 18.93 16.30
C GLY A 1020 16.47 19.49 17.05
N HIS A 1021 16.51 19.48 18.39
CA HIS A 1021 15.46 20.08 19.22
C HIS A 1021 15.59 21.60 19.30
N GLN A 1022 16.82 22.15 19.41
CA GLN A 1022 17.07 23.59 19.29
C GLN A 1022 16.45 24.13 17.99
N ARG A 1023 16.79 23.50 16.84
CA ARG A 1023 16.29 23.88 15.50
C ARG A 1023 14.77 23.79 15.40
N ARG A 1024 14.15 22.72 15.92
CA ARG A 1024 12.69 22.52 15.90
C ARG A 1024 11.92 23.56 16.73
N ILE A 1025 12.50 23.97 17.87
CA ILE A 1025 11.94 25.01 18.74
C ILE A 1025 12.08 26.39 18.07
N VAL A 1026 13.26 26.73 17.53
CA VAL A 1026 13.50 27.99 16.76
C VAL A 1026 12.51 28.14 15.60
N SER A 1027 12.34 27.08 14.79
CA SER A 1027 11.44 27.11 13.63
C SER A 1027 9.99 27.39 14.04
N SER A 1028 9.53 26.84 15.17
CA SER A 1028 8.16 27.10 15.63
C SER A 1028 7.99 28.45 16.33
N ILE A 1029 9.04 29.04 16.90
CA ILE A 1029 9.03 30.42 17.40
C ILE A 1029 8.76 31.41 16.24
N GLN A 1030 9.28 31.14 15.04
CA GLN A 1030 8.97 31.95 13.85
C GLN A 1030 7.47 31.85 13.49
N SER A 1031 6.87 30.65 13.53
CA SER A 1031 5.42 30.48 13.36
C SER A 1031 4.61 31.22 14.43
N LEU A 1032 5.08 31.23 15.67
CA LEU A 1032 4.42 31.89 16.79
C LEU A 1032 4.43 33.42 16.66
N LYS A 1033 5.54 34.02 16.20
CA LYS A 1033 5.64 35.47 15.90
C LYS A 1033 4.56 35.93 14.90
N LEU A 1034 4.27 35.11 13.88
CA LEU A 1034 3.26 35.44 12.87
C LEU A 1034 1.84 35.49 13.44
N GLN A 1035 1.50 34.60 14.39
CA GLN A 1035 0.21 34.64 15.09
C GLN A 1035 0.05 35.93 15.93
N PHE A 1036 1.11 36.37 16.63
CA PHE A 1036 1.05 37.61 17.41
C PHE A 1036 0.88 38.88 16.54
N LEU A 1037 1.45 38.91 15.34
CA LEU A 1037 1.27 40.01 14.40
C LEU A 1037 -0.20 40.13 13.92
N GLN A 1038 -0.88 39.01 13.69
CA GLN A 1038 -2.33 39.01 13.40
C GLN A 1038 -3.17 39.57 14.56
N VAL A 1039 -2.85 39.17 15.80
CA VAL A 1039 -3.57 39.66 17.00
C VAL A 1039 -3.37 41.17 17.19
N GLN A 1040 -2.14 41.68 16.98
CA GLN A 1040 -1.89 43.13 17.08
C GLN A 1040 -2.62 43.92 16.01
N GLN A 1041 -2.65 43.48 14.74
CA GLN A 1041 -3.40 44.18 13.68
C GLN A 1041 -4.91 44.26 13.98
N ASN A 1042 -5.51 43.17 14.48
CA ASN A 1042 -6.93 43.18 14.88
C ASN A 1042 -7.21 44.02 16.14
N SER A 1043 -6.20 44.28 16.99
CA SER A 1043 -6.37 45.09 18.20
C SER A 1043 -6.40 46.62 17.98
N PHE A 1044 -6.10 47.10 16.76
CA PHE A 1044 -6.13 48.53 16.40
C PHE A 1044 -7.43 48.96 15.68
N HIS A 1045 -8.46 48.10 15.64
CA HIS A 1045 -9.80 48.44 15.18
C HIS A 1045 -10.86 48.20 16.27
N VAL A 1046 -10.85 49.08 17.28
CA VAL A 1046 -11.91 49.31 18.29
C VAL A 1046 -12.12 50.81 18.44
#